data_AF-A0A3M3LSP6-F1
#
_entry.id   AF-A0A3M3LSP6-F1
#
_cell.length_a   1.000
_cell.length_b   1.000
_cell.length_c   1.000
_cell.angle_alpha   90.00
_cell.angle_beta   90.00
_cell.angle_gamma   90.00
#
_symmetry.space_group_name_H-M   'P 1'
#
loop_
_entity.id
_entity.type
_entity.pdbx_description
1 polymer ?
#
loop_
_entity_poly.entity_id
_entity_poly.type
_entity_poly.pdbx_seq_one_letter_code
_entity_poly.pdbx_strand_id
1 'polypeptide(L)'
;MLDSLLPDSAPTNSHVHHIKNKTPDWLLQAGPAVHASLRKFSGHAPQWLKDARTSSPAQLDELQRLYAEHRRNEQAVGPTLDRLSTLEDFAKPLLTAAIKERFKLDIDVGNTWLFHASHATVDPSFETASRDPIAQANTALKAANQTLLAAALQNFEAWETASGAMDSDAGIKAEVFSSFEVIGNYIGGKSVPIVPTAFAALCRELDLGGRYQAHLKSVFSTPSTPEETPGAAASRLRNDFMQLESSAIRLQLQIATLQGLVSEPLQTALLQVLDGRKDVRLDNRPVNCSVLCLGDVELNGLFVIGKDRDTATGLEKIVVYIPEDPIAPLKEYASVAVFINSLRDRMFVKGYLNFFKRFIPARHRNAVLAQLFERLHPKVMKGGIFERQWLEREEDRNARMHLRETPLNGPLLDELYDRKQAVLRDDALFQGVPTADEDQKTFDERVQYFKSKALDVLNIASFVVPVLGELMLAVTAVQLIHEVYEGVECWAKDEKQQALTYLFDVVENIALMSALGAATAGGAGIPALHVPEFARDLKLVELQDGTTRLWKPDLTPFAHDIVLPASLQPDAAGLYTWQGKQWLPIEGRLYSVKPGKTGDGYRMEHPTRADSYQPALRHNGAGAWLHELDQPLDMEGLTLFRRLGYSSEAFSDTTARHLLNVSNTSEAAMRQALADQVRPPALLEDSAQRFRLDQEIDRFIGQMAANDPNASAAVQLELLSQDHRWPGNRALTLVDAEGNTLQTFPPAHETVTRDSLITIRVDQPDALRQALEKLSNLEIRTLLDEEFGAGQPSVSARLTTLRATLTARAKATRAWLFESRYRALNVADADGAQTLQNAFPGLPPAVVQELVGHATPVERAQLITERRVPLRIAEEASVYLQHIRLARAYEGLYLTSVASADTDCLALHSLEALPQWPSQVRLEVHNRFFGGPLIDSIGPQDAPIRKVLIKDGNRYEARDADDHHLHGLDDLYSSVLHALPDAERNQLGFPHTGQGQALAALVQNNPLPRQDLAPLLNMQAIKPGSRSPMRLADGRLGYPLSGRGEVDWHVTDESLLDKIRILELEDAFPEDILSRLRQTGWNNREIDQRLNTLLGEQLDLRASLTAWTDEVIAMSPMSQTHIDSRERISEAIWSHWRLNNLPEIGRTFEPLRLQYVSLTDFPRYLPDFVYARVTGLHLENISIEPRLYPGAAVAQPVDVNLPRQLTNTFELGHFLQRFPNARSLHLISETSAGLDPQSSVFLNLPQWVSNMLPQLYEL
;
A
#
# COMPACT_ATOMS: atom_id res chain seq x y z
N MET A 1 11.78 -19.47 18.56
CA MET A 1 12.93 -20.16 17.94
C MET A 1 13.14 -19.54 16.57
N LEU A 2 14.32 -18.95 16.38
CA LEU A 2 15.04 -18.68 15.13
C LEU A 2 14.21 -18.43 13.85
N ASP A 3 13.97 -17.15 13.54
CA ASP A 3 13.99 -16.70 12.15
C ASP A 3 15.37 -16.12 11.85
N SER A 4 16.05 -16.74 10.90
CA SER A 4 17.34 -16.34 10.37
C SER A 4 17.28 -14.90 9.84
N LEU A 5 18.06 -14.02 10.45
CA LEU A 5 18.43 -12.70 9.95
C LEU A 5 19.04 -12.82 8.55
N LEU A 6 18.25 -12.55 7.51
CA LEU A 6 18.75 -12.11 6.22
C LEU A 6 18.59 -10.58 6.14
N PRO A 7 19.63 -9.83 5.78
CA PRO A 7 19.53 -8.38 5.58
C PRO A 7 18.64 -8.05 4.37
N ASP A 8 17.83 -7.00 4.49
CA ASP A 8 16.91 -6.46 3.49
C ASP A 8 17.57 -6.21 2.12
N SER A 9 17.51 -7.18 1.21
CA SER A 9 17.88 -6.97 -0.20
C SER A 9 16.93 -7.64 -1.21
N ALA A 10 15.67 -7.93 -0.85
CA ALA A 10 14.77 -8.75 -1.67
C ALA A 10 13.68 -8.04 -2.51
N PRO A 11 13.10 -6.86 -2.19
CA PRO A 11 12.00 -6.30 -2.99
C PRO A 11 12.48 -5.68 -4.32
N THR A 12 13.73 -5.23 -4.38
CA THR A 12 14.25 -4.46 -5.52
C THR A 12 14.37 -5.29 -6.80
N ASN A 13 14.85 -6.54 -6.68
CA ASN A 13 14.97 -7.42 -7.84
C ASN A 13 13.59 -7.92 -8.32
N SER A 14 12.64 -8.15 -7.42
CA SER A 14 11.32 -8.68 -7.81
C SER A 14 10.51 -7.66 -8.60
N HIS A 15 10.55 -6.37 -8.24
CA HIS A 15 9.87 -5.30 -8.99
C HIS A 15 10.47 -5.16 -10.40
N VAL A 16 11.80 -5.13 -10.52
CA VAL A 16 12.49 -5.00 -11.81
C VAL A 16 12.22 -6.22 -12.70
N HIS A 17 12.26 -7.43 -12.15
CA HIS A 17 11.89 -8.63 -12.89
C HIS A 17 10.42 -8.63 -13.34
N HIS A 18 9.51 -8.17 -12.48
CA HIS A 18 8.10 -8.07 -12.82
C HIS A 18 7.86 -7.09 -13.98
N ILE A 19 8.41 -5.88 -13.89
CA ILE A 19 8.32 -4.87 -14.95
C ILE A 19 8.92 -5.40 -16.25
N LYS A 20 10.09 -6.03 -16.20
CA LYS A 20 10.72 -6.65 -17.38
C LYS A 20 9.79 -7.66 -18.06
N ASN A 21 9.17 -8.55 -17.29
CA ASN A 21 8.29 -9.59 -17.82
C ASN A 21 6.99 -9.05 -18.43
N LYS A 22 6.53 -7.88 -17.99
CA LYS A 22 5.36 -7.18 -18.54
C LYS A 22 5.71 -6.27 -19.72
N THR A 23 6.98 -5.98 -19.95
CA THR A 23 7.42 -5.05 -21.00
C THR A 23 7.61 -5.79 -22.33
N PRO A 24 6.98 -5.35 -23.45
CA PRO A 24 7.20 -5.97 -24.76
C PRO A 24 8.65 -5.90 -25.25
N ASP A 25 9.14 -6.94 -25.91
CA ASP A 25 10.53 -7.03 -26.39
C ASP A 25 10.95 -5.86 -27.29
N TRP A 26 10.04 -5.41 -28.19
CA TRP A 26 10.34 -4.30 -29.09
C TRP A 26 10.61 -3.00 -28.33
N LEU A 27 9.98 -2.82 -27.16
CA LEU A 27 10.15 -1.63 -26.32
C LEU A 27 11.47 -1.70 -25.56
N LEU A 28 11.88 -2.90 -25.12
CA LEU A 28 13.20 -3.12 -24.54
C LEU A 28 14.34 -2.90 -25.54
N GLN A 29 14.09 -3.07 -26.84
CA GLN A 29 15.05 -2.85 -27.92
C GLN A 29 14.97 -1.46 -28.55
N ALA A 30 14.02 -0.62 -28.13
CA ALA A 30 13.81 0.69 -28.74
C ALA A 30 14.91 1.68 -28.36
N GLY A 31 15.20 2.63 -29.25
CA GLY A 31 16.17 3.69 -28.99
C GLY A 31 15.64 4.79 -28.05
N PRO A 32 16.52 5.63 -27.46
CA PRO A 32 16.15 6.61 -26.44
C PRO A 32 15.03 7.59 -26.84
N ALA A 33 14.94 7.96 -28.12
CA ALA A 33 13.89 8.86 -28.62
C ALA A 33 12.48 8.27 -28.53
N VAL A 34 12.36 6.94 -28.63
CA VAL A 34 11.09 6.21 -28.51
C VAL A 34 10.65 6.17 -27.05
N HIS A 35 11.58 5.88 -26.12
CA HIS A 35 11.31 5.92 -24.68
C HIS A 35 10.90 7.32 -24.21
N ALA A 36 11.60 8.36 -24.67
CA ALA A 36 11.26 9.75 -24.37
C ALA A 36 9.85 10.14 -24.86
N SER A 37 9.48 9.72 -26.08
CA SER A 37 8.13 9.93 -26.62
C SER A 37 7.09 9.16 -25.80
N LEU A 38 7.34 7.90 -25.46
CA LEU A 38 6.45 7.07 -24.65
C LEU A 38 6.14 7.71 -23.29
N ARG A 39 7.18 8.20 -22.61
CA ARG A 39 7.07 8.92 -21.34
C ARG A 39 6.21 10.17 -21.47
N LYS A 40 6.39 10.96 -22.53
CA LYS A 40 5.59 12.17 -22.80
C LYS A 40 4.10 11.86 -23.02
N PHE A 41 3.77 10.77 -23.71
CA PHE A 41 2.38 10.40 -24.02
C PHE A 41 1.64 9.67 -22.90
N SER A 42 2.37 9.07 -21.95
CA SER A 42 1.78 8.32 -20.83
C SER A 42 0.77 9.11 -19.97
N GLY A 43 0.83 10.44 -19.99
CA GLY A 43 -0.09 11.32 -19.25
C GLY A 43 -1.44 11.63 -19.93
N HIS A 44 -1.64 11.28 -21.21
CA HIS A 44 -2.81 11.72 -21.99
C HIS A 44 -3.43 10.59 -22.82
N ALA A 45 -4.06 9.62 -22.13
CA ALA A 45 -4.79 8.54 -22.78
C ALA A 45 -6.05 9.07 -23.52
N PRO A 46 -6.25 8.75 -24.82
CA PRO A 46 -7.48 9.06 -25.53
C PRO A 46 -8.72 8.44 -24.87
N GLN A 47 -9.88 9.09 -24.97
CA GLN A 47 -11.10 8.61 -24.33
C GLN A 47 -11.52 7.21 -24.84
N TRP A 48 -11.46 6.99 -26.15
CA TRP A 48 -11.80 5.70 -26.75
C TRP A 48 -10.98 4.53 -26.18
N LEU A 49 -9.73 4.79 -25.78
CA LEU A 49 -8.85 3.78 -25.18
C LEU A 49 -9.29 3.43 -23.75
N LYS A 50 -9.77 4.41 -22.98
CA LYS A 50 -10.32 4.18 -21.64
C LYS A 50 -11.59 3.34 -21.70
N ASP A 51 -12.46 3.65 -22.65
CA ASP A 51 -13.73 2.94 -22.85
C ASP A 51 -13.46 1.49 -23.30
N ALA A 52 -12.59 1.30 -24.31
CA ALA A 52 -12.21 0.00 -24.85
C ALA A 52 -11.61 -0.96 -23.80
N ARG A 53 -10.89 -0.44 -22.80
CA ARG A 53 -10.32 -1.26 -21.72
C ARG A 53 -11.38 -1.94 -20.87
N THR A 54 -12.51 -1.28 -20.69
CA THR A 54 -13.62 -1.81 -19.89
C THR A 54 -14.53 -2.68 -20.75
N SER A 55 -14.75 -2.30 -22.01
CA SER A 55 -15.73 -2.97 -22.87
C SER A 55 -15.16 -4.10 -23.74
N SER A 56 -13.87 -4.08 -24.08
CA SER A 56 -13.31 -4.94 -25.15
C SER A 56 -11.79 -5.24 -24.99
N PRO A 57 -11.34 -5.81 -23.85
CA PRO A 57 -9.92 -6.06 -23.59
C PRO A 57 -9.23 -6.93 -24.66
N ALA A 58 -9.89 -7.97 -25.17
CA ALA A 58 -9.32 -8.82 -26.23
C ALA A 58 -9.01 -8.06 -27.54
N GLN A 59 -9.77 -7.01 -27.86
CA GLN A 59 -9.49 -6.18 -29.03
C GLN A 59 -8.27 -5.27 -28.84
N LEU A 60 -7.94 -4.92 -27.59
CA LEU A 60 -6.74 -4.15 -27.26
C LEU A 60 -5.48 -5.03 -27.26
N ASP A 61 -5.58 -6.29 -26.86
CA ASP A 61 -4.48 -7.25 -26.98
C ASP A 61 -4.13 -7.48 -28.46
N GLU A 62 -5.14 -7.63 -29.31
CA GLU A 62 -4.94 -7.74 -30.76
C GLU A 62 -4.32 -6.47 -31.34
N LEU A 63 -4.71 -5.28 -30.86
CA LEU A 63 -4.10 -4.01 -31.27
C LEU A 63 -2.60 -3.96 -30.96
N GLN A 64 -2.18 -4.42 -29.77
CA GLN A 64 -0.76 -4.52 -29.43
C GLN A 64 -0.02 -5.52 -30.31
N ARG A 65 -0.61 -6.69 -30.56
CA ARG A 65 -0.03 -7.72 -31.42
C ARG A 65 0.24 -7.16 -32.82
N LEU A 66 -0.74 -6.47 -33.40
CA LEU A 66 -0.63 -5.81 -34.70
C LEU A 66 0.44 -4.71 -34.70
N TYR A 67 0.58 -3.95 -33.61
CA TYR A 67 1.63 -2.94 -33.51
C TYR A 67 3.04 -3.56 -33.42
N ALA A 68 3.22 -4.61 -32.64
CA ALA A 68 4.48 -5.35 -32.58
C ALA A 68 4.85 -5.99 -33.93
N GLU A 69 3.86 -6.45 -34.69
CA GLU A 69 4.03 -6.90 -36.08
C GLU A 69 4.44 -5.75 -37.01
N HIS A 70 3.75 -4.62 -36.94
CA HIS A 70 4.07 -3.43 -37.73
C HIS A 70 5.50 -2.93 -37.47
N ARG A 71 5.93 -2.87 -36.21
CA ARG A 71 7.30 -2.45 -35.83
C ARG A 71 8.37 -3.40 -36.35
N ARG A 72 8.13 -4.70 -36.36
CA ARG A 72 9.05 -5.69 -36.95
C ARG A 72 9.18 -5.50 -38.47
N ASN A 73 8.06 -5.27 -39.16
CA ASN A 73 8.07 -5.01 -40.60
C ASN A 73 8.77 -3.68 -40.94
N GLU A 74 8.59 -2.66 -40.09
CA GLU A 74 9.28 -1.37 -40.22
C GLU A 74 10.80 -1.52 -40.05
N GLN A 75 11.24 -2.29 -39.05
CA GLN A 75 12.66 -2.61 -38.86
C GLN A 75 13.26 -3.39 -40.04
N ALA A 76 12.49 -4.27 -40.70
CA ALA A 76 12.96 -5.03 -41.85
C ALA A 76 13.26 -4.14 -43.07
N VAL A 77 12.48 -3.07 -43.28
CA VAL A 77 12.69 -2.13 -44.41
C VAL A 77 13.65 -0.99 -44.08
N GLY A 78 13.83 -0.65 -42.80
CA GLY A 78 14.60 0.50 -42.32
C GLY A 78 15.98 0.67 -42.98
N PRO A 79 16.85 -0.37 -42.99
CA PRO A 79 18.16 -0.29 -43.62
C PRO A 79 18.14 0.03 -45.13
N THR A 80 17.03 -0.25 -45.82
CA THR A 80 16.86 0.08 -47.24
C THR A 80 16.41 1.53 -47.41
N LEU A 81 15.54 2.03 -46.54
CA LEU A 81 15.11 3.42 -46.53
C LEU A 81 16.26 4.37 -46.21
N ASP A 82 17.14 3.99 -45.27
CA ASP A 82 18.35 4.76 -44.94
C ASP A 82 19.29 4.91 -46.15
N ARG A 83 19.30 3.92 -47.07
CA ARG A 83 20.09 3.95 -48.29
C ARG A 83 19.49 4.82 -49.40
N LEU A 84 18.18 5.10 -49.37
CA LEU A 84 17.53 5.85 -50.45
C LEU A 84 18.07 7.28 -50.59
N SER A 85 18.51 7.93 -49.50
CA SER A 85 19.04 9.32 -49.42
C SER A 85 18.11 10.36 -50.07
N THR A 86 18.05 11.60 -49.55
CA THR A 86 17.35 12.65 -50.31
C THR A 86 18.14 12.99 -51.57
N LEU A 87 17.47 13.52 -52.60
CA LEU A 87 18.14 13.95 -53.82
C LEU A 87 19.21 15.00 -53.51
N GLU A 88 18.92 15.91 -52.58
CA GLU A 88 19.82 16.95 -52.12
C GLU A 88 21.03 16.38 -51.36
N ASP A 89 20.82 15.44 -50.43
CA ASP A 89 21.91 14.80 -49.68
C ASP A 89 22.83 13.97 -50.58
N PHE A 90 22.26 13.37 -51.64
CA PHE A 90 23.03 12.67 -52.66
C PHE A 90 23.82 13.63 -53.56
N ALA A 91 23.19 14.71 -54.02
CA ALA A 91 23.76 15.61 -55.02
C ALA A 91 24.75 16.64 -54.45
N LYS A 92 24.49 17.18 -53.25
CA LYS A 92 25.32 18.20 -52.60
C LYS A 92 26.80 17.81 -52.48
N PRO A 93 27.18 16.63 -51.95
CA PRO A 93 28.59 16.26 -51.84
C PRO A 93 29.24 16.05 -53.21
N LEU A 94 28.52 15.47 -54.18
CA LEU A 94 29.01 15.25 -55.54
C LEU A 94 29.30 16.57 -56.26
N LEU A 95 28.37 17.52 -56.18
CA LEU A 95 28.51 18.84 -56.79
C LEU A 95 29.64 19.65 -56.13
N THR A 96 29.71 19.63 -54.79
CA THR A 96 30.77 20.33 -54.04
C THR A 96 32.15 19.80 -54.41
N ALA A 97 32.30 18.47 -54.49
CA ALA A 97 33.55 17.83 -54.92
C ALA A 97 33.91 18.23 -56.37
N ALA A 98 32.95 18.20 -57.28
CA ALA A 98 33.15 18.52 -58.69
C ALA A 98 33.54 20.01 -58.91
N ILE A 99 32.93 20.94 -58.16
CA ILE A 99 33.29 22.37 -58.19
C ILE A 99 34.70 22.59 -57.62
N LYS A 100 35.03 21.94 -56.52
CA LYS A 100 36.37 22.02 -55.91
C LYS A 100 37.45 21.49 -56.85
N GLU A 101 37.14 20.42 -57.59
CA GLU A 101 38.05 19.86 -58.58
C GLU A 101 38.25 20.78 -59.79
N ARG A 102 37.15 21.27 -60.41
CA ARG A 102 37.19 22.05 -61.67
C ARG A 102 37.57 23.52 -61.49
N PHE A 103 37.02 24.17 -60.46
CA PHE A 103 37.18 25.61 -60.24
C PHE A 103 38.14 25.96 -59.08
N LYS A 104 38.62 24.96 -58.32
CA LYS A 104 39.50 25.15 -57.15
C LYS A 104 38.89 26.04 -56.05
N LEU A 105 37.57 25.97 -55.90
CA LEU A 105 36.81 26.73 -54.91
C LEU A 105 36.09 25.78 -53.94
N ASP A 106 36.09 26.12 -52.65
CA ASP A 106 35.34 25.40 -51.62
C ASP A 106 34.16 26.30 -51.19
N ILE A 107 32.98 26.02 -51.71
CA ILE A 107 31.79 26.85 -51.54
C ILE A 107 30.58 26.02 -51.09
N ASP A 108 29.67 26.64 -50.34
CA ASP A 108 28.38 26.03 -50.04
C ASP A 108 27.44 26.21 -51.23
N VAL A 109 27.27 25.14 -52.01
CA VAL A 109 26.40 25.10 -53.20
C VAL A 109 24.92 25.35 -52.89
N GLY A 110 24.50 25.17 -51.64
CA GLY A 110 23.14 25.47 -51.20
C GLY A 110 22.90 26.96 -50.90
N ASN A 111 23.97 27.73 -50.71
CA ASN A 111 23.92 29.16 -50.36
C ASN A 111 24.69 30.06 -51.36
N THR A 112 25.15 29.49 -52.47
CA THR A 112 25.73 30.22 -53.60
C THR A 112 24.72 30.21 -54.75
N TRP A 113 24.59 31.32 -55.47
CA TRP A 113 23.47 31.59 -56.37
C TRP A 113 23.97 31.82 -57.79
N LEU A 114 23.33 31.18 -58.77
CA LEU A 114 23.46 31.50 -60.19
C LEU A 114 22.34 32.47 -60.58
N PHE A 115 22.73 33.61 -61.15
CA PHE A 115 21.83 34.52 -61.84
C PHE A 115 21.84 34.22 -63.34
N HIS A 116 20.73 33.71 -63.86
CA HIS A 116 20.55 33.40 -65.28
C HIS A 116 19.82 34.54 -65.99
N ALA A 117 20.57 35.51 -66.51
CA ALA A 117 20.03 36.79 -66.96
C ALA A 117 19.00 36.67 -68.10
N SER A 118 19.13 35.70 -69.01
CA SER A 118 18.14 35.47 -70.08
C SER A 118 16.78 34.98 -69.58
N HIS A 119 16.69 34.52 -68.32
CA HIS A 119 15.43 34.09 -67.70
C HIS A 119 14.70 35.23 -66.96
N ALA A 120 15.31 36.40 -66.82
CA ALA A 120 14.70 37.58 -66.19
C ALA A 120 13.70 38.29 -67.13
N THR A 121 12.70 37.55 -67.63
CA THR A 121 11.71 38.04 -68.59
C THR A 121 10.45 38.59 -67.88
N VAL A 122 9.96 39.74 -68.35
CA VAL A 122 8.70 40.35 -67.90
C VAL A 122 7.66 40.15 -69.01
N ASP A 123 6.49 39.61 -68.68
CA ASP A 123 5.42 39.35 -69.65
C ASP A 123 4.76 40.67 -70.10
N PRO A 124 4.83 41.06 -71.40
CA PRO A 124 4.28 42.32 -71.88
C PRO A 124 2.74 42.38 -71.82
N SER A 125 2.04 41.24 -71.72
CA SER A 125 0.58 41.22 -71.59
C SER A 125 0.07 41.76 -70.24
N PHE A 126 0.95 41.83 -69.23
CA PHE A 126 0.65 42.31 -67.89
C PHE A 126 0.92 43.81 -67.66
N GLU A 127 1.49 44.52 -68.64
CA GLU A 127 1.66 45.98 -68.57
C GLU A 127 0.30 46.73 -68.44
N THR A 128 -0.80 46.07 -68.81
CA THR A 128 -2.15 46.67 -68.82
C THR A 128 -3.02 46.35 -67.59
N ALA A 129 -2.62 45.45 -66.68
CA ALA A 129 -3.48 44.92 -65.59
C ALA A 129 -3.18 45.45 -64.15
N SER A 130 -2.28 46.43 -63.99
CA SER A 130 -1.94 47.19 -62.75
C SER A 130 -1.14 46.46 -61.65
N ARG A 131 0.10 46.94 -61.41
CA ARG A 131 0.78 47.27 -60.12
C ARG A 131 2.29 47.36 -60.36
N ASP A 132 2.86 48.54 -60.13
CA ASP A 132 4.28 48.92 -60.07
C ASP A 132 5.26 48.13 -60.97
N PRO A 133 5.72 48.70 -62.11
CA PRO A 133 6.72 48.09 -63.00
C PRO A 133 8.00 47.64 -62.28
N ILE A 134 8.37 48.31 -61.19
CA ILE A 134 9.55 47.98 -60.39
C ILE A 134 9.32 46.67 -59.62
N ALA A 135 8.12 46.43 -59.10
CA ALA A 135 7.80 45.18 -58.41
C ALA A 135 7.82 43.97 -59.34
N GLN A 136 7.41 44.16 -60.61
CA GLN A 136 7.44 43.10 -61.62
C GLN A 136 8.86 42.78 -62.08
N ALA A 137 9.67 43.81 -62.36
CA ALA A 137 11.09 43.64 -62.67
C ALA A 137 11.85 42.97 -61.51
N ASN A 138 11.59 43.38 -60.26
CA ASN A 138 12.15 42.73 -59.08
C ASN A 138 11.76 41.25 -58.99
N THR A 139 10.51 40.91 -59.32
CA THR A 139 10.03 39.52 -59.28
C THR A 139 10.69 38.67 -60.37
N ALA A 140 10.84 39.20 -61.58
CA ALA A 140 11.53 38.52 -62.69
C ALA A 140 13.02 38.30 -62.38
N LEU A 141 13.70 39.31 -61.82
CA LEU A 141 15.11 39.19 -61.40
C LEU A 141 15.28 38.17 -60.26
N LYS A 142 14.40 38.17 -59.26
CA LYS A 142 14.42 37.17 -58.19
C LYS A 142 14.15 35.76 -58.72
N ALA A 143 13.22 35.60 -59.66
CA ALA A 143 12.90 34.31 -60.27
C ALA A 143 14.05 33.76 -61.13
N ALA A 144 14.89 34.63 -61.69
CA ALA A 144 16.08 34.27 -62.45
C ALA A 144 17.31 33.91 -61.59
N ASN A 145 17.19 33.94 -60.25
CA ASN A 145 18.24 33.49 -59.33
C ASN A 145 17.88 32.15 -58.71
N GLN A 146 18.83 31.22 -58.75
CA GLN A 146 18.71 29.90 -58.12
C GLN A 146 19.99 29.55 -57.39
N THR A 147 19.92 28.70 -56.36
CA THR A 147 21.13 28.17 -55.74
C THR A 147 21.87 27.28 -56.74
N LEU A 148 23.20 27.16 -56.63
CA LEU A 148 23.98 26.29 -57.52
C LEU A 148 23.49 24.84 -57.45
N LEU A 149 23.11 24.36 -56.26
CA LEU A 149 22.49 23.04 -56.13
C LEU A 149 21.17 22.93 -56.90
N ALA A 150 20.27 23.91 -56.77
CA ALA A 150 18.99 23.90 -57.48
C ALA A 150 19.19 23.93 -59.00
N ALA A 151 20.09 24.79 -59.49
CA ALA A 151 20.40 24.91 -60.90
C ALA A 151 21.07 23.63 -61.45
N ALA A 152 21.98 23.02 -60.70
CA ALA A 152 22.62 21.77 -61.09
C ALA A 152 21.64 20.58 -61.15
N LEU A 153 20.65 20.53 -60.26
CA LEU A 153 19.60 19.51 -60.26
C LEU A 153 18.60 19.68 -61.40
N GLN A 154 18.33 20.92 -61.82
CA GLN A 154 17.53 21.22 -63.02
C GLN A 154 18.30 20.94 -64.31
N ASN A 155 19.63 20.82 -64.22
CA ASN A 155 20.53 20.65 -65.34
C ASN A 155 20.48 21.84 -66.32
N PHE A 156 21.26 21.76 -67.39
CA PHE A 156 21.35 22.82 -68.40
C PHE A 156 21.26 22.24 -69.80
N GLU A 157 20.73 23.00 -70.74
CA GLU A 157 20.69 22.66 -72.16
C GLU A 157 22.08 22.81 -72.81
N ALA A 158 22.29 22.13 -73.94
CA ALA A 158 23.58 22.16 -74.62
C ALA A 158 24.00 23.59 -75.04
N TRP A 159 23.04 24.43 -75.44
CA TRP A 159 23.31 25.80 -75.90
C TRP A 159 23.66 26.75 -74.75
N GLU A 160 23.19 26.50 -73.53
CA GLU A 160 23.49 27.31 -72.33
C GLU A 160 24.98 27.21 -71.91
N THR A 161 25.70 26.23 -72.46
CA THR A 161 27.16 26.12 -72.29
C THR A 161 27.95 27.03 -73.23
N ALA A 162 27.31 27.61 -74.25
CA ALA A 162 27.95 28.51 -75.19
C ALA A 162 28.22 29.88 -74.55
N SER A 163 29.32 30.52 -74.94
CA SER A 163 29.71 31.83 -74.40
C SER A 163 28.61 32.87 -74.62
N GLY A 164 28.17 33.53 -73.54
CA GLY A 164 27.13 34.56 -73.56
C GLY A 164 25.70 34.05 -73.66
N ALA A 165 25.47 32.73 -73.69
CA ALA A 165 24.13 32.13 -73.81
C ALA A 165 23.19 32.50 -72.66
N MET A 166 23.72 32.70 -71.46
CA MET A 166 22.93 33.00 -70.27
C MET A 166 22.68 34.51 -70.07
N ASP A 167 23.27 35.35 -70.92
CA ASP A 167 23.10 36.81 -70.85
C ASP A 167 21.71 37.22 -71.38
N SER A 168 21.14 38.30 -70.85
CA SER A 168 19.89 38.84 -71.38
C SER A 168 20.11 39.58 -72.70
N ASP A 169 19.09 39.62 -73.56
CA ASP A 169 19.06 40.46 -74.77
C ASP A 169 19.23 41.97 -74.46
N ALA A 170 18.90 42.37 -73.22
CA ALA A 170 19.05 43.73 -72.71
C ALA A 170 20.48 44.06 -72.22
N GLY A 171 21.44 43.14 -72.39
CA GLY A 171 22.85 43.35 -72.06
C GLY A 171 23.24 43.06 -70.61
N ILE A 172 22.31 42.62 -69.77
CA ILE A 172 22.60 42.13 -68.40
C ILE A 172 23.35 40.79 -68.50
N LYS A 173 24.48 40.69 -67.79
CA LYS A 173 25.32 39.48 -67.77
C LYS A 173 24.84 38.46 -66.73
N ALA A 174 24.95 37.18 -67.06
CA ALA A 174 24.81 36.12 -66.07
C ALA A 174 26.02 36.12 -65.13
N GLU A 175 25.81 35.80 -63.86
CA GLU A 175 26.86 35.84 -62.84
C GLU A 175 26.56 34.89 -61.68
N VAL A 176 27.59 34.44 -60.96
CA VAL A 176 27.46 33.63 -59.75
C VAL A 176 27.77 34.48 -58.53
N PHE A 177 26.86 34.48 -57.55
CA PHE A 177 26.95 35.28 -56.33
C PHE A 177 26.98 34.41 -55.07
N SER A 178 27.83 34.77 -54.11
CA SER A 178 27.77 34.21 -52.75
C SER A 178 26.69 34.87 -51.89
N SER A 179 26.21 36.05 -52.32
CA SER A 179 25.06 36.76 -51.79
C SER A 179 24.63 37.79 -52.83
N PHE A 180 23.32 37.94 -53.07
CA PHE A 180 22.78 38.91 -54.03
C PHE A 180 21.73 39.82 -53.39
N GLU A 181 21.53 41.00 -53.97
CA GLU A 181 20.49 41.96 -53.64
C GLU A 181 19.82 42.46 -54.93
N VAL A 182 18.51 42.60 -54.91
CA VAL A 182 17.74 43.14 -56.05
C VAL A 182 17.27 44.54 -55.69
N ILE A 183 17.77 45.53 -56.43
CA ILE A 183 17.49 46.95 -56.22
C ILE A 183 16.86 47.50 -57.50
N GLY A 184 15.53 47.60 -57.51
CA GLY A 184 14.78 48.13 -58.64
C GLY A 184 14.74 47.18 -59.83
N ASN A 185 15.50 47.47 -60.88
CA ASN A 185 15.67 46.62 -62.06
C ASN A 185 17.11 46.10 -62.20
N TYR A 186 17.92 46.23 -61.14
CA TYR A 186 19.30 45.77 -61.10
C TYR A 186 19.49 44.68 -60.05
N ILE A 187 20.40 43.75 -60.34
CA ILE A 187 20.89 42.76 -59.39
C ILE A 187 22.38 42.95 -59.17
N GLY A 188 22.79 43.05 -57.91
CA GLY A 188 24.18 43.13 -57.49
C GLY A 188 24.46 42.12 -56.39
N GLY A 189 25.74 41.89 -56.10
CA GLY A 189 26.12 40.90 -55.10
C GLY A 189 27.62 40.68 -55.02
N LYS A 190 28.03 39.76 -54.15
CA LYS A 190 29.42 39.35 -54.01
C LYS A 190 29.72 38.22 -55.01
N SER A 191 30.32 38.61 -56.14
CA SER A 191 30.70 37.71 -57.23
C SER A 191 31.62 36.58 -56.76
N VAL A 192 31.39 35.39 -57.29
CA VAL A 192 32.22 34.19 -57.14
C VAL A 192 32.87 33.93 -58.50
N PRO A 193 34.18 33.63 -58.57
CA PRO A 193 34.89 33.46 -59.84
C PRO A 193 34.59 32.11 -60.51
N ILE A 194 33.30 31.84 -60.77
CA ILE A 194 32.77 30.72 -61.53
C ILE A 194 32.07 31.31 -62.75
N VAL A 195 32.54 30.98 -63.95
CA VAL A 195 31.87 31.38 -65.19
C VAL A 195 30.57 30.58 -65.32
N PRO A 196 29.39 31.23 -65.44
CA PRO A 196 28.08 30.55 -65.50
C PRO A 196 27.98 29.43 -66.53
N THR A 197 28.48 29.66 -67.75
CA THR A 197 28.44 28.68 -68.83
C THR A 197 29.40 27.49 -68.60
N ALA A 198 30.50 27.71 -67.88
CA ALA A 198 31.41 26.63 -67.46
C ALA A 198 30.81 25.79 -66.32
N PHE A 199 30.02 26.42 -65.44
CA PHE A 199 29.22 25.73 -64.45
C PHE A 199 28.12 24.88 -65.10
N ALA A 200 27.43 25.41 -66.12
CA ALA A 200 26.47 24.63 -66.90
C ALA A 200 27.10 23.40 -67.57
N ALA A 201 28.29 23.56 -68.18
CA ALA A 201 29.02 22.43 -68.74
C ALA A 201 29.38 21.38 -67.69
N LEU A 202 29.80 21.79 -66.49
CA LEU A 202 30.06 20.88 -65.38
C LEU A 202 28.81 20.09 -64.97
N CYS A 203 27.66 20.76 -64.87
CA CYS A 203 26.41 20.12 -64.47
C CYS A 203 25.94 19.08 -65.50
N ARG A 204 26.06 19.37 -66.80
CA ARG A 204 25.78 18.41 -67.88
C ARG A 204 26.73 17.21 -67.87
N GLU A 205 28.01 17.41 -67.60
CA GLU A 205 29.00 16.32 -67.47
C GLU A 205 28.75 15.45 -66.23
N LEU A 206 28.35 16.08 -65.12
CA LEU A 206 28.11 15.40 -63.86
C LEU A 206 26.82 14.57 -63.88
N ASP A 207 25.81 15.02 -64.63
CA ASP A 207 24.51 14.37 -64.82
C ASP A 207 23.87 13.87 -63.51
N LEU A 208 23.70 14.80 -62.56
CA LEU A 208 23.21 14.48 -61.21
C LEU A 208 21.86 13.76 -61.23
N GLY A 209 20.95 14.16 -62.13
CA GLY A 209 19.66 13.50 -62.33
C GLY A 209 19.79 12.06 -62.81
N GLY A 210 20.60 11.80 -63.85
CA GLY A 210 20.85 10.45 -64.36
C GLY A 210 21.55 9.55 -63.33
N ARG A 211 22.51 10.09 -62.58
CA ARG A 211 23.18 9.38 -61.49
C ARG A 211 22.24 9.02 -60.35
N TYR A 212 21.33 9.91 -59.98
CA TYR A 212 20.36 9.63 -58.92
C TYR A 212 19.33 8.59 -59.35
N GLN A 213 18.90 8.58 -60.62
CA GLN A 213 18.04 7.51 -61.17
C GLN A 213 18.73 6.14 -61.12
N ALA A 214 20.03 6.09 -61.43
CA ALA A 214 20.81 4.87 -61.28
C ALA A 214 20.94 4.44 -59.80
N HIS A 215 21.14 5.40 -58.89
CA HIS A 215 21.17 5.16 -57.44
C HIS A 215 19.85 4.54 -56.97
N LEU A 216 18.70 5.17 -57.26
CA LEU A 216 17.37 4.64 -56.89
C LEU A 216 17.19 3.20 -57.39
N LYS A 217 17.54 2.92 -58.65
CA LYS A 217 17.45 1.56 -59.21
C LYS A 217 18.35 0.57 -58.46
N SER A 218 19.56 0.98 -58.08
CA SER A 218 20.50 0.11 -57.36
C SER A 218 20.02 -0.23 -55.95
N VAL A 219 19.39 0.71 -55.24
CA VAL A 219 18.91 0.49 -53.86
C VAL A 219 17.86 -0.63 -53.81
N PHE A 220 16.93 -0.65 -54.77
CA PHE A 220 15.90 -1.71 -54.86
C PHE A 220 16.40 -3.06 -55.40
N SER A 221 17.68 -3.20 -55.73
CA SER A 221 18.26 -4.44 -56.28
C SER A 221 19.56 -4.85 -55.59
N THR A 222 19.91 -4.23 -54.47
CA THR A 222 21.14 -4.52 -53.72
C THR A 222 20.98 -5.81 -52.88
N PRO A 223 21.79 -6.85 -53.10
CA PRO A 223 21.79 -8.06 -52.27
C PRO A 223 22.16 -7.76 -50.81
N SER A 224 21.48 -8.41 -49.87
CA SER A 224 21.81 -8.31 -48.44
C SER A 224 22.87 -9.33 -48.02
N THR A 225 23.07 -10.38 -48.82
CA THR A 225 24.09 -11.42 -48.61
C THR A 225 24.86 -11.66 -49.92
N PRO A 226 26.15 -12.08 -49.85
CA PRO A 226 26.97 -12.31 -51.04
C PRO A 226 26.40 -13.33 -52.04
N GLU A 227 25.56 -14.25 -51.57
CA GLU A 227 24.97 -15.35 -52.36
C GLU A 227 23.65 -14.97 -53.05
N GLU A 228 23.06 -13.82 -52.70
CA GLU A 228 21.75 -13.40 -53.21
C GLU A 228 21.88 -12.70 -54.56
N THR A 229 21.02 -13.08 -55.52
CA THR A 229 20.98 -12.41 -56.83
C THR A 229 20.21 -11.07 -56.75
N PRO A 230 20.52 -10.08 -57.61
CA PRO A 230 19.79 -8.81 -57.63
C PRO A 230 18.26 -8.96 -57.82
N GLY A 231 17.82 -9.97 -58.59
CA GLY A 231 16.40 -10.27 -58.78
C GLY A 231 15.73 -10.78 -57.50
N ALA A 232 16.40 -11.68 -56.78
CA ALA A 232 15.91 -12.18 -55.49
C ALA A 232 15.83 -11.06 -54.43
N ALA A 233 16.84 -10.17 -54.40
CA ALA A 233 16.86 -9.01 -53.52
C ALA A 233 15.68 -8.07 -53.78
N ALA A 234 15.38 -7.80 -55.06
CA ALA A 234 14.23 -6.98 -55.45
C ALA A 234 12.88 -7.62 -55.05
N SER A 235 12.73 -8.93 -55.22
CA SER A 235 11.51 -9.65 -54.79
C SER A 235 11.33 -9.67 -53.28
N ARG A 236 12.40 -9.85 -52.50
CA ARG A 236 12.34 -9.78 -51.04
C ARG A 236 11.92 -8.39 -50.58
N LEU A 237 12.58 -7.32 -51.07
CA LEU A 237 12.25 -5.95 -50.71
C LEU A 237 10.80 -5.61 -51.05
N ARG A 238 10.31 -6.06 -52.22
CA ARG A 238 8.89 -5.90 -52.58
C ARG A 238 7.97 -6.54 -51.53
N ASN A 239 8.26 -7.76 -51.12
CA ASN A 239 7.48 -8.44 -50.08
C ASN A 239 7.56 -7.73 -48.73
N ASP A 240 8.75 -7.28 -48.30
CA ASP A 240 8.94 -6.56 -47.03
C ASP A 240 8.12 -5.26 -46.99
N PHE A 241 8.12 -4.48 -48.08
CA PHE A 241 7.29 -3.29 -48.21
C PHE A 241 5.79 -3.60 -48.23
N MET A 242 5.36 -4.67 -48.92
CA MET A 242 3.95 -5.09 -48.91
C MET A 242 3.49 -5.52 -47.50
N GLN A 243 4.36 -6.19 -46.73
CA GLN A 243 4.06 -6.57 -45.34
C GLN A 243 3.99 -5.35 -44.43
N LEU A 244 4.89 -4.37 -44.62
CA LEU A 244 4.81 -3.10 -43.91
C LEU A 244 3.48 -2.38 -44.20
N GLU A 245 3.10 -2.26 -45.47
CA GLU A 245 1.84 -1.60 -45.87
C GLU A 245 0.62 -2.34 -45.30
N SER A 246 0.59 -3.67 -45.42
CA SER A 246 -0.46 -4.52 -44.87
C SER A 246 -0.61 -4.34 -43.36
N SER A 247 0.50 -4.39 -42.62
CA SER A 247 0.49 -4.22 -41.17
C SER A 247 0.03 -2.83 -40.74
N ALA A 248 0.38 -1.77 -41.48
CA ALA A 248 -0.09 -0.42 -41.22
C ALA A 248 -1.62 -0.29 -41.40
N ILE A 249 -2.16 -0.86 -42.49
CA ILE A 249 -3.61 -0.83 -42.75
C ILE A 249 -4.37 -1.65 -41.70
N ARG A 250 -3.87 -2.83 -41.33
CA ARG A 250 -4.49 -3.68 -40.29
C ARG A 250 -4.53 -2.97 -38.93
N LEU A 251 -3.43 -2.32 -38.57
CA LEU A 251 -3.35 -1.57 -37.32
C LEU A 251 -4.36 -0.41 -37.30
N GLN A 252 -4.44 0.37 -38.39
CA GLN A 252 -5.41 1.46 -38.50
C GLN A 252 -6.86 0.96 -38.54
N LEU A 253 -7.11 -0.18 -39.16
CA LEU A 253 -8.42 -0.83 -39.16
C LEU A 253 -8.84 -1.22 -37.74
N GLN A 254 -7.93 -1.78 -36.95
CA GLN A 254 -8.21 -2.15 -35.55
C GLN A 254 -8.50 -0.91 -34.69
N ILE A 255 -7.74 0.17 -34.86
CA ILE A 255 -8.01 1.46 -34.19
C ILE A 255 -9.38 2.00 -34.61
N ALA A 256 -9.70 1.97 -35.90
CA ALA A 256 -10.97 2.45 -36.42
C ALA A 256 -12.16 1.62 -35.89
N THR A 257 -12.01 0.31 -35.74
CA THR A 257 -13.01 -0.57 -35.12
C THR A 257 -13.22 -0.21 -33.64
N LEU A 258 -12.15 -0.03 -32.87
CA LEU A 258 -12.22 0.38 -31.46
C LEU A 258 -12.85 1.77 -31.27
N GLN A 259 -12.71 2.64 -32.27
CA GLN A 259 -13.36 3.97 -32.31
C GLN A 259 -14.79 3.94 -32.88
N GLY A 260 -15.28 2.79 -33.34
CA GLY A 260 -16.60 2.67 -33.99
C GLY A 260 -16.69 3.37 -35.35
N LEU A 261 -15.57 3.59 -36.04
CA LEU A 261 -15.52 4.25 -37.36
C LEU A 261 -15.75 3.30 -38.54
N VAL A 262 -15.75 1.98 -38.29
CA VAL A 262 -15.96 0.93 -39.31
C VAL A 262 -16.86 -0.17 -38.74
N SER A 263 -17.80 -0.64 -39.54
CA SER A 263 -18.67 -1.76 -39.20
C SER A 263 -18.01 -3.14 -39.42
N GLU A 264 -18.41 -4.14 -38.64
CA GLU A 264 -17.88 -5.51 -38.69
C GLU A 264 -17.90 -6.16 -40.10
N PRO A 265 -18.96 -6.01 -40.94
CA PRO A 265 -18.96 -6.58 -42.29
C PRO A 265 -17.87 -5.96 -43.19
N LEU A 266 -17.65 -4.65 -43.06
CA LEU A 266 -16.65 -3.93 -43.83
C LEU A 266 -15.23 -4.20 -43.32
N GLN A 267 -15.06 -4.34 -42.00
CA GLN A 267 -13.80 -4.81 -41.40
C GLN A 267 -13.43 -6.19 -41.95
N THR A 268 -14.39 -7.12 -41.96
CA THR A 268 -14.18 -8.48 -42.48
C THR A 268 -13.81 -8.46 -43.97
N ALA A 269 -14.52 -7.68 -44.78
CA ALA A 269 -14.23 -7.54 -46.20
C ALA A 269 -12.81 -6.98 -46.44
N LEU A 270 -12.41 -5.93 -45.72
CA LEU A 270 -11.08 -5.34 -45.88
C LEU A 270 -9.96 -6.30 -45.44
N LEU A 271 -10.14 -7.04 -44.34
CA LEU A 271 -9.17 -8.08 -43.94
C LEU A 271 -9.01 -9.16 -45.03
N GLN A 272 -10.10 -9.61 -45.63
CA GLN A 272 -10.05 -10.59 -46.73
C GLN A 272 -9.35 -10.03 -47.98
N VAL A 273 -9.53 -8.74 -48.30
CA VAL A 273 -8.79 -8.06 -49.38
C VAL A 273 -7.29 -8.03 -49.06
N LEU A 274 -6.91 -7.69 -47.82
CA LEU A 274 -5.52 -7.67 -47.37
C LEU A 274 -4.88 -9.07 -47.30
N ASP A 275 -5.68 -10.12 -47.12
CA ASP A 275 -5.25 -11.52 -47.21
C ASP A 275 -5.10 -12.01 -48.68
N GLY A 276 -5.38 -11.16 -49.67
CA GLY A 276 -5.25 -11.48 -51.09
C GLY A 276 -6.37 -12.35 -51.65
N ARG A 277 -7.54 -12.43 -50.99
CA ARG A 277 -8.68 -13.18 -51.52
C ARG A 277 -9.27 -12.48 -52.75
N LYS A 278 -9.57 -13.26 -53.80
CA LYS A 278 -10.06 -12.73 -55.09
C LYS A 278 -11.59 -12.52 -55.15
N ASP A 279 -12.36 -13.26 -54.36
CA ASP A 279 -13.84 -13.23 -54.36
C ASP A 279 -14.43 -12.59 -53.08
N VAL A 280 -13.93 -11.42 -52.70
CA VAL A 280 -14.45 -10.71 -51.51
C VAL A 280 -15.84 -10.15 -51.80
N ARG A 281 -16.80 -10.45 -50.90
CA ARG A 281 -18.19 -10.01 -51.03
C ARG A 281 -18.66 -9.24 -49.81
N LEU A 282 -19.42 -8.18 -50.04
CA LEU A 282 -20.14 -7.40 -49.04
C LEU A 282 -21.62 -7.38 -49.43
N ASP A 283 -22.49 -7.87 -48.55
CA ASP A 283 -23.92 -8.08 -48.81
C ASP A 283 -24.16 -8.86 -50.13
N ASN A 284 -23.41 -9.94 -50.34
CA ASN A 284 -23.43 -10.78 -51.56
C ASN A 284 -23.03 -10.09 -52.87
N ARG A 285 -22.54 -8.85 -52.84
CA ARG A 285 -22.00 -8.14 -54.03
C ARG A 285 -20.47 -8.09 -53.99
N PRO A 286 -19.79 -8.11 -55.14
CA PRO A 286 -18.34 -7.99 -55.21
C PRO A 286 -17.88 -6.64 -54.65
N VAL A 287 -16.74 -6.67 -53.97
CA VAL A 287 -16.07 -5.49 -53.41
C VAL A 287 -14.94 -5.08 -54.35
N ASN A 288 -14.91 -3.81 -54.74
CA ASN A 288 -13.88 -3.22 -55.58
C ASN A 288 -13.04 -2.24 -54.77
N CYS A 289 -11.75 -2.19 -55.09
CA CYS A 289 -10.83 -1.16 -54.59
C CYS A 289 -10.54 -0.16 -55.72
N SER A 290 -10.58 1.14 -55.40
CA SER A 290 -10.32 2.21 -56.35
C SER A 290 -9.37 3.23 -55.76
N VAL A 291 -8.53 3.86 -56.58
CA VAL A 291 -7.72 5.02 -56.20
C VAL A 291 -8.49 6.32 -56.49
N LEU A 292 -8.10 7.41 -55.82
CA LEU A 292 -8.75 8.71 -55.99
C LEU A 292 -7.96 9.61 -56.93
N CYS A 293 -8.67 10.34 -57.79
CA CYS A 293 -8.15 11.37 -58.66
C CYS A 293 -8.75 12.73 -58.27
N LEU A 294 -7.93 13.77 -58.19
CA LEU A 294 -8.36 15.16 -58.04
C LEU A 294 -8.25 15.86 -59.41
N GLY A 295 -9.39 16.06 -60.07
CA GLY A 295 -9.39 16.41 -61.49
C GLY A 295 -8.83 15.25 -62.33
N ASP A 296 -7.85 15.54 -63.19
CA ASP A 296 -7.16 14.54 -64.03
C ASP A 296 -5.87 14.01 -63.38
N VAL A 297 -5.62 14.32 -62.10
CA VAL A 297 -4.40 13.94 -61.38
C VAL A 297 -4.73 12.83 -60.38
N GLU A 298 -4.13 11.67 -60.55
CA GLU A 298 -4.21 10.57 -59.59
C GLU A 298 -3.49 10.93 -58.28
N LEU A 299 -4.11 10.60 -57.14
CA LEU A 299 -3.55 10.80 -55.80
C LEU A 299 -2.83 9.54 -55.33
N ASN A 300 -1.67 9.74 -54.70
CA ASN A 300 -0.77 8.68 -54.31
C ASN A 300 -1.17 8.08 -52.95
N GLY A 301 -1.31 6.76 -52.86
CA GLY A 301 -1.48 6.02 -51.60
C GLY A 301 -2.88 6.06 -50.96
N LEU A 302 -3.83 6.83 -51.50
CA LEU A 302 -5.23 6.81 -51.06
C LEU A 302 -6.00 5.74 -51.82
N PHE A 303 -6.81 4.97 -51.10
CA PHE A 303 -7.75 4.04 -51.74
C PHE A 303 -9.12 4.07 -51.08
N VAL A 304 -10.12 3.68 -51.87
CA VAL A 304 -11.51 3.51 -51.46
C VAL A 304 -11.89 2.06 -51.69
N ILE A 305 -12.49 1.43 -50.67
CA ILE A 305 -13.07 0.11 -50.76
C ILE A 305 -14.58 0.20 -50.59
N GLY A 306 -15.31 -0.54 -51.41
CA GLY A 306 -16.77 -0.63 -51.32
C GLY A 306 -17.34 -1.55 -52.39
N LYS A 307 -18.66 -1.70 -52.40
CA LYS A 307 -19.34 -2.40 -53.49
C LYS A 307 -19.10 -1.67 -54.81
N ASP A 308 -19.17 -2.41 -55.90
CA ASP A 308 -19.11 -1.83 -57.24
C ASP A 308 -20.21 -0.76 -57.41
N ARG A 309 -19.77 0.46 -57.77
CA ARG A 309 -20.62 1.65 -57.87
C ARG A 309 -21.22 1.84 -59.25
N ASP A 310 -20.60 1.26 -60.29
CA ASP A 310 -21.16 1.27 -61.64
C ASP A 310 -22.41 0.39 -61.76
N THR A 311 -22.56 -0.57 -60.85
CA THR A 311 -23.73 -1.47 -60.75
C THR A 311 -24.65 -1.15 -59.57
N ALA A 312 -24.42 -0.03 -58.87
CA ALA A 312 -25.21 0.36 -57.70
C ALA A 312 -26.59 0.93 -58.08
N THR A 313 -27.63 0.46 -57.39
CA THR A 313 -29.02 0.92 -57.55
C THR A 313 -29.43 1.98 -56.53
N GLY A 314 -28.51 2.42 -55.66
CA GLY A 314 -28.77 3.36 -54.57
C GLY A 314 -27.47 3.91 -53.96
N LEU A 315 -27.58 4.68 -52.87
CA LEU A 315 -26.43 5.19 -52.13
C LEU A 315 -25.70 4.02 -51.46
N GLU A 316 -24.45 3.78 -51.87
CA GLU A 316 -23.60 2.74 -51.29
C GLU A 316 -22.59 3.35 -50.31
N LYS A 317 -22.36 2.63 -49.21
CA LYS A 317 -21.33 2.94 -48.23
C LYS A 317 -19.93 2.70 -48.83
N ILE A 318 -18.99 3.51 -48.39
CA ILE A 318 -17.58 3.38 -48.77
C ILE A 318 -16.69 3.45 -47.54
N VAL A 319 -15.57 2.76 -47.55
CA VAL A 319 -14.49 2.99 -46.59
C VAL A 319 -13.34 3.64 -47.33
N VAL A 320 -12.84 4.74 -46.78
CA VAL A 320 -11.72 5.48 -47.36
C VAL A 320 -10.52 5.33 -46.44
N TYR A 321 -9.38 4.98 -47.04
CA TYR A 321 -8.08 4.98 -46.41
C TYR A 321 -7.28 6.20 -46.87
N ILE A 322 -6.94 7.06 -45.92
CA ILE A 322 -6.01 8.18 -46.10
C ILE A 322 -4.84 7.92 -45.15
N PRO A 323 -3.67 7.49 -45.65
CA PRO A 323 -2.53 7.16 -44.80
C PRO A 323 -2.22 8.31 -43.82
N GLU A 324 -2.13 7.99 -42.52
CA GLU A 324 -1.82 8.93 -41.42
C GLU A 324 -2.69 10.18 -41.33
N ASP A 325 -3.91 10.15 -41.85
CA ASP A 325 -4.81 11.29 -41.66
C ASP A 325 -4.93 11.64 -40.16
N PRO A 326 -4.57 12.87 -39.75
CA PRO A 326 -4.63 13.27 -38.35
C PRO A 326 -6.04 13.25 -37.76
N ILE A 327 -7.07 13.08 -38.61
CA ILE A 327 -8.47 13.09 -38.22
C ILE A 327 -9.07 11.68 -38.23
N ALA A 328 -9.03 10.96 -39.36
CA ALA A 328 -9.53 9.60 -39.46
C ALA A 328 -8.85 8.82 -40.59
N PRO A 329 -7.71 8.14 -40.32
CA PRO A 329 -6.95 7.39 -41.33
C PRO A 329 -7.76 6.37 -42.11
N LEU A 330 -8.70 5.71 -41.44
CA LEU A 330 -9.59 4.74 -42.03
C LEU A 330 -11.00 4.96 -41.47
N LYS A 331 -11.97 5.26 -42.35
CA LYS A 331 -13.33 5.57 -41.93
C LYS A 331 -14.37 5.13 -42.95
N GLU A 332 -15.48 4.60 -42.43
CA GLU A 332 -16.70 4.34 -43.18
C GLU A 332 -17.54 5.62 -43.35
N TYR A 333 -18.00 5.86 -44.58
CA TYR A 333 -18.91 6.94 -44.93
C TYR A 333 -20.18 6.38 -45.56
N ALA A 334 -21.30 7.04 -45.27
CA ALA A 334 -22.61 6.66 -45.80
C ALA A 334 -22.72 6.78 -47.34
N SER A 335 -21.90 7.64 -47.96
CA SER A 335 -21.78 7.76 -49.41
C SER A 335 -20.53 8.55 -49.83
N VAL A 336 -20.19 8.51 -51.13
CA VAL A 336 -19.13 9.32 -51.75
C VAL A 336 -19.34 10.83 -51.49
N ALA A 337 -20.59 11.31 -51.57
CA ALA A 337 -20.89 12.73 -51.34
C ALA A 337 -20.58 13.17 -49.89
N VAL A 338 -20.88 12.31 -48.91
CA VAL A 338 -20.56 12.58 -47.50
C VAL A 338 -19.05 12.62 -47.29
N PHE A 339 -18.30 11.72 -47.93
CA PHE A 339 -16.84 11.74 -47.90
C PHE A 339 -16.27 13.03 -48.51
N ILE A 340 -16.71 13.44 -49.70
CA ILE A 340 -16.22 14.66 -50.37
C ILE A 340 -16.46 15.89 -49.48
N ASN A 341 -17.64 16.01 -48.87
CA ASN A 341 -17.93 17.11 -47.94
C ASN A 341 -17.01 17.05 -46.72
N SER A 342 -16.80 15.86 -46.14
CA SER A 342 -15.88 15.69 -45.02
C SER A 342 -14.45 16.09 -45.38
N LEU A 343 -13.94 15.65 -46.53
CA LEU A 343 -12.59 15.99 -46.97
C LEU A 343 -12.46 17.50 -47.25
N ARG A 344 -13.49 18.15 -47.83
CA ARG A 344 -13.51 19.60 -48.05
C ARG A 344 -13.38 20.34 -46.73
N ASP A 345 -14.19 19.97 -45.74
CA ASP A 345 -14.21 20.64 -44.44
C ASP A 345 -12.85 20.48 -43.72
N ARG A 346 -12.18 19.35 -43.91
CA ARG A 346 -10.81 19.12 -43.43
C ARG A 346 -9.77 20.02 -44.10
N MET A 347 -9.94 20.40 -45.36
CA MET A 347 -8.99 21.31 -46.04
C MET A 347 -8.91 22.69 -45.37
N PHE A 348 -9.96 23.10 -44.64
CA PHE A 348 -9.96 24.34 -43.84
C PHE A 348 -9.33 24.18 -42.45
N VAL A 349 -9.02 22.96 -42.01
CA VAL A 349 -8.31 22.74 -40.74
C VAL A 349 -6.87 23.20 -40.91
N LYS A 350 -6.41 24.09 -40.01
CA LYS A 350 -5.06 24.67 -40.04
C LYS A 350 -4.02 23.56 -40.15
N GLY A 351 -3.21 23.60 -41.21
CA GLY A 351 -2.13 22.63 -41.47
C GLY A 351 -2.53 21.39 -42.26
N TYR A 352 -3.83 21.09 -42.42
CA TYR A 352 -4.28 19.88 -43.14
C TYR A 352 -3.91 19.90 -44.63
N LEU A 353 -4.03 21.06 -45.30
CA LEU A 353 -3.64 21.19 -46.71
C LEU A 353 -2.13 20.90 -46.92
N ASN A 354 -1.29 21.28 -45.95
CA ASN A 354 0.13 20.99 -45.97
C ASN A 354 0.44 19.51 -45.74
N PHE A 355 -0.39 18.81 -44.96
CA PHE A 355 -0.37 17.34 -44.87
C PHE A 355 -0.81 16.71 -46.20
N PHE A 356 -1.93 17.17 -46.77
CA PHE A 356 -2.54 16.56 -47.96
C PHE A 356 -1.70 16.70 -49.23
N LYS A 357 -0.84 17.74 -49.33
CA LYS A 357 0.03 17.98 -50.50
C LYS A 357 0.91 16.79 -50.88
N ARG A 358 1.22 15.92 -49.91
CA ARG A 358 2.11 14.76 -50.06
C ARG A 358 1.54 13.65 -50.94
N PHE A 359 0.22 13.64 -51.11
CA PHE A 359 -0.48 12.69 -51.97
C PHE A 359 -0.58 13.17 -53.42
N ILE A 360 -0.10 14.38 -53.72
CA ILE A 360 -0.09 14.94 -55.08
C ILE A 360 1.32 14.74 -55.67
N PRO A 361 1.44 14.08 -56.85
CA PRO A 361 2.72 13.95 -57.56
C PRO A 361 3.43 15.30 -57.72
N ALA A 362 4.75 15.34 -57.53
CA ALA A 362 5.52 16.59 -57.50
C ALA A 362 5.30 17.42 -58.78
N ARG A 363 5.14 16.76 -59.93
CA ARG A 363 4.87 17.41 -61.22
C ARG A 363 3.57 18.19 -61.31
N HIS A 364 2.55 17.78 -60.56
CA HIS A 364 1.22 18.38 -60.61
C HIS A 364 0.91 19.23 -59.38
N ARG A 365 1.71 19.12 -58.31
CA ARG A 365 1.46 19.68 -56.98
C ARG A 365 1.10 21.16 -57.00
N ASN A 366 1.92 22.01 -57.63
CA ASN A 366 1.68 23.45 -57.63
C ASN A 366 0.42 23.85 -58.41
N ALA A 367 0.19 23.22 -59.56
CA ALA A 367 -1.02 23.46 -60.36
C ALA A 367 -2.29 23.03 -59.61
N VAL A 368 -2.28 21.84 -59.01
CA VAL A 368 -3.42 21.30 -58.26
C VAL A 368 -3.69 22.12 -57.00
N LEU A 369 -2.66 22.48 -56.23
CA LEU A 369 -2.82 23.30 -55.02
C LEU A 369 -3.33 24.71 -55.36
N ALA A 370 -2.85 25.33 -56.44
CA ALA A 370 -3.36 26.63 -56.87
C ALA A 370 -4.84 26.56 -57.28
N GLN A 371 -5.22 25.53 -58.05
CA GLN A 371 -6.62 25.29 -58.42
C GLN A 371 -7.50 25.01 -57.20
N LEU A 372 -7.01 24.20 -56.26
CA LEU A 372 -7.74 23.87 -55.03
C LEU A 372 -7.89 25.11 -54.13
N PHE A 373 -6.84 25.92 -54.01
CA PHE A 373 -6.88 27.17 -53.24
C PHE A 373 -7.87 28.17 -53.85
N GLU A 374 -7.85 28.40 -55.16
CA GLU A 374 -8.84 29.28 -55.82
C GLU A 374 -10.28 28.78 -55.66
N ARG A 375 -10.50 27.45 -55.62
CA ARG A 375 -11.83 26.86 -55.38
C ARG A 375 -12.29 26.96 -53.94
N LEU A 376 -11.39 26.73 -52.97
CA LEU A 376 -11.71 26.82 -51.54
C LEU A 376 -11.79 28.26 -51.05
N HIS A 377 -11.09 29.18 -51.74
CA HIS A 377 -11.03 30.61 -51.41
C HIS A 377 -11.30 31.51 -52.62
N PRO A 378 -12.50 31.46 -53.22
CA PRO A 378 -12.84 32.28 -54.38
C PRO A 378 -12.76 33.77 -54.04
N LYS A 379 -12.42 34.58 -55.05
CA LYS A 379 -12.48 36.05 -54.93
C LYS A 379 -13.93 36.50 -55.01
N VAL A 380 -14.43 37.03 -53.90
CA VAL A 380 -15.77 37.61 -53.78
C VAL A 380 -15.65 39.13 -53.86
N MET A 381 -16.53 39.75 -54.64
CA MET A 381 -16.58 41.22 -54.73
C MET A 381 -17.23 41.81 -53.48
N LYS A 382 -16.55 42.75 -52.84
CA LYS A 382 -17.00 43.47 -51.64
C LYS A 382 -17.09 44.98 -51.90
N GLY A 383 -17.96 45.66 -51.15
CA GLY A 383 -18.30 47.07 -51.33
C GLY A 383 -19.71 47.26 -51.87
N GLY A 384 -20.43 48.27 -51.37
CA GLY A 384 -21.77 48.62 -51.85
C GLY A 384 -21.76 49.16 -53.28
N ILE A 385 -22.93 49.25 -53.93
CA ILE A 385 -23.09 49.77 -55.31
C ILE A 385 -22.54 51.21 -55.46
N PHE A 386 -22.43 51.95 -54.35
CA PHE A 386 -21.93 53.33 -54.30
C PHE A 386 -20.56 53.48 -53.59
N GLU A 387 -19.89 52.38 -53.21
CA GLU A 387 -18.56 52.39 -52.60
C GLU A 387 -17.51 51.79 -53.57
N ARG A 388 -16.22 52.00 -53.29
CA ARG A 388 -15.16 51.33 -54.06
C ARG A 388 -15.32 49.82 -53.89
N GLN A 389 -15.43 49.10 -54.99
CA GLN A 389 -15.44 47.65 -54.98
C GLN A 389 -14.01 47.09 -54.87
N TRP A 390 -13.80 46.09 -54.04
CA TRP A 390 -12.54 45.34 -53.95
C TRP A 390 -12.81 43.84 -53.94
N LEU A 391 -11.84 43.08 -54.44
CA LEU A 391 -11.87 41.62 -54.41
C LEU A 391 -11.28 41.14 -53.09
N GLU A 392 -12.05 40.41 -52.31
CA GLU A 392 -11.62 39.76 -51.08
C GLU A 392 -11.76 38.24 -51.24
N ARG A 393 -10.80 37.47 -50.73
CA ARG A 393 -10.89 35.99 -50.76
C ARG A 393 -11.62 35.50 -49.51
N GLU A 394 -12.65 34.68 -49.69
CA GLU A 394 -13.45 34.11 -48.59
C GLU A 394 -13.49 32.59 -48.65
N GLU A 395 -13.61 31.92 -47.50
CA GLU A 395 -13.78 30.45 -47.45
C GLU A 395 -15.13 30.02 -48.04
N ASP A 396 -15.11 29.19 -49.08
CA ASP A 396 -16.32 28.60 -49.63
C ASP A 396 -16.59 27.20 -49.03
N ARG A 397 -17.45 27.17 -48.01
CA ARG A 397 -17.93 25.94 -47.38
C ARG A 397 -18.85 25.11 -48.28
N ASN A 398 -19.18 25.57 -49.48
CA ASN A 398 -19.92 24.82 -50.50
C ASN A 398 -19.06 24.45 -51.72
N ALA A 399 -17.74 24.72 -51.66
CA ALA A 399 -16.82 24.40 -52.73
C ALA A 399 -16.91 22.93 -53.14
N ARG A 400 -17.04 22.66 -54.44
CA ARG A 400 -17.05 21.30 -54.98
C ARG A 400 -15.62 20.87 -55.32
N MET A 401 -15.17 19.80 -54.68
CA MET A 401 -13.94 19.12 -55.07
C MET A 401 -14.25 18.07 -56.14
N HIS A 402 -13.61 18.18 -57.30
CA HIS A 402 -13.77 17.23 -58.39
C HIS A 402 -12.94 15.98 -58.09
N LEU A 403 -13.46 15.13 -57.20
CA LEU A 403 -12.90 13.82 -56.91
C LEU A 403 -13.56 12.78 -57.81
N ARG A 404 -12.74 12.00 -58.48
CA ARG A 404 -13.14 10.81 -59.25
C ARG A 404 -12.39 9.61 -58.71
N GLU A 405 -12.91 8.43 -58.96
CA GLU A 405 -12.25 7.19 -58.61
C GLU A 405 -11.83 6.44 -59.87
N THR A 406 -10.79 5.63 -59.77
CA THR A 406 -10.35 4.74 -60.84
C THR A 406 -10.14 3.34 -60.25
N PRO A 407 -10.83 2.30 -60.76
CA PRO A 407 -10.75 0.96 -60.19
C PRO A 407 -9.35 0.38 -60.35
N LEU A 408 -8.90 -0.37 -59.34
CA LEU A 408 -7.68 -1.16 -59.39
C LEU A 408 -7.93 -2.47 -60.14
N ASN A 409 -7.01 -2.84 -61.04
CA ASN A 409 -7.14 -4.03 -61.90
C ASN A 409 -6.36 -5.26 -61.36
N GLY A 410 -5.76 -5.15 -60.17
CA GLY A 410 -4.96 -6.19 -59.53
C GLY A 410 -5.15 -6.23 -58.00
N PRO A 411 -4.42 -7.12 -57.28
CA PRO A 411 -4.46 -7.16 -55.83
C PRO A 411 -4.01 -5.82 -55.21
N LEU A 412 -4.68 -5.40 -54.13
CA LEU A 412 -4.50 -4.08 -53.54
C LEU A 412 -3.03 -3.76 -53.20
N LEU A 413 -2.34 -4.65 -52.49
CA LEU A 413 -0.97 -4.40 -52.00
C LEU A 413 0.05 -4.34 -53.15
N ASP A 414 -0.12 -5.17 -54.18
CA ASP A 414 0.73 -5.17 -55.37
C ASP A 414 0.60 -3.83 -56.13
N GLU A 415 -0.63 -3.39 -56.40
CA GLU A 415 -0.92 -2.12 -57.07
C GLU A 415 -0.42 -0.91 -56.26
N LEU A 416 -0.58 -0.91 -54.94
CA LEU A 416 -0.09 0.17 -54.09
C LEU A 416 1.45 0.26 -54.11
N TYR A 417 2.15 -0.88 -54.06
CA TYR A 417 3.62 -0.91 -54.13
C TYR A 417 4.12 -0.39 -55.49
N ASP A 418 3.58 -0.92 -56.59
CA ASP A 418 4.03 -0.56 -57.93
C ASP A 418 3.80 0.94 -58.21
N ARG A 419 2.67 1.50 -57.75
CA ARG A 419 2.37 2.94 -57.85
C ARG A 419 3.32 3.78 -57.00
N LYS A 420 3.59 3.41 -55.74
CA LYS A 420 4.55 4.14 -54.89
C LYS A 420 5.95 4.17 -55.53
N GLN A 421 6.39 3.06 -56.12
CA GLN A 421 7.67 3.00 -56.83
C GLN A 421 7.68 3.87 -58.10
N ALA A 422 6.59 3.86 -58.87
CA ALA A 422 6.45 4.69 -60.07
C ALA A 422 6.50 6.19 -59.72
N VAL A 423 5.74 6.60 -58.69
CA VAL A 423 5.72 7.98 -58.20
C VAL A 423 7.09 8.41 -57.68
N LEU A 424 7.79 7.56 -56.92
CA LEU A 424 9.13 7.88 -56.40
C LEU A 424 10.11 8.19 -57.55
N ARG A 425 10.08 7.38 -58.61
CA ARG A 425 10.93 7.58 -59.78
C ARG A 425 10.54 8.82 -60.57
N ASP A 426 9.24 9.05 -60.75
CA ASP A 426 8.72 10.20 -61.47
C ASP A 426 9.02 11.53 -60.74
N ASP A 427 8.79 11.57 -59.43
CA ASP A 427 9.15 12.72 -58.59
C ASP A 427 10.65 12.98 -58.62
N ALA A 428 11.48 11.92 -58.62
CA ALA A 428 12.93 12.05 -58.74
C ALA A 428 13.37 12.58 -60.11
N LEU A 429 12.76 12.11 -61.21
CA LEU A 429 13.03 12.64 -62.56
C LEU A 429 12.65 14.11 -62.67
N PHE A 430 11.57 14.50 -62.00
CA PHE A 430 11.08 15.86 -62.04
C PHE A 430 11.96 16.86 -61.28
N GLN A 431 12.57 16.42 -60.19
CA GLN A 431 13.41 17.24 -59.32
C GLN A 431 14.90 17.20 -59.68
N GLY A 432 15.39 16.07 -60.18
CA GLY A 432 16.76 15.89 -60.67
C GLY A 432 16.72 15.44 -62.11
N VAL A 433 16.84 16.38 -63.05
CA VAL A 433 16.62 16.13 -64.47
C VAL A 433 17.88 15.52 -65.11
N PRO A 434 17.79 14.29 -65.68
CA PRO A 434 18.88 13.75 -66.47
C PRO A 434 19.18 14.61 -67.69
N THR A 435 20.45 14.70 -68.06
CA THR A 435 20.91 15.54 -69.20
C THR A 435 20.20 15.17 -70.51
N ALA A 436 19.94 13.87 -70.70
CA ALA A 436 19.23 13.36 -71.87
C ALA A 436 17.73 13.75 -71.92
N ASP A 437 17.10 14.01 -70.77
CA ASP A 437 15.72 14.46 -70.67
C ASP A 437 15.62 15.98 -70.84
N GLU A 438 16.63 16.72 -70.35
CA GLU A 438 16.73 18.18 -70.57
C GLU A 438 16.87 18.50 -72.06
N ASP A 439 17.64 17.70 -72.81
CA ASP A 439 17.81 17.85 -74.26
C ASP A 439 16.53 17.59 -75.09
N GLN A 440 15.45 17.07 -74.48
CA GLN A 440 14.18 16.75 -75.16
C GLN A 440 13.08 17.81 -74.99
N LYS A 441 13.29 18.88 -74.20
CA LYS A 441 12.24 19.89 -73.91
C LYS A 441 12.08 20.94 -75.02
N THR A 442 10.83 21.35 -75.31
CA THR A 442 10.55 22.44 -76.27
C THR A 442 10.62 23.84 -75.60
N PHE A 443 10.73 24.93 -76.37
CA PHE A 443 10.95 26.31 -75.83
C PHE A 443 9.84 26.80 -74.89
N ASP A 444 8.58 26.56 -75.26
CA ASP A 444 7.45 27.02 -74.46
C ASP A 444 7.25 26.20 -73.18
N GLU A 445 7.59 24.92 -73.21
CA GLU A 445 7.60 24.05 -72.02
C GLU A 445 8.70 24.46 -71.03
N ARG A 446 9.84 24.98 -71.51
CA ARG A 446 10.98 25.44 -70.69
C ARG A 446 10.64 26.65 -69.82
N VAL A 447 10.00 27.68 -70.38
CA VAL A 447 9.65 28.90 -69.62
C VAL A 447 8.60 28.63 -68.54
N GLN A 448 7.64 27.73 -68.80
CA GLN A 448 6.67 27.29 -67.79
C GLN A 448 7.28 26.36 -66.74
N TYR A 449 8.27 25.55 -67.15
CA TYR A 449 9.02 24.67 -66.26
C TYR A 449 9.72 25.46 -65.14
N PHE A 450 10.44 26.54 -65.47
CA PHE A 450 11.14 27.40 -64.50
C PHE A 450 10.20 28.20 -63.57
N LYS A 451 9.01 28.60 -64.03
CA LYS A 451 8.04 29.34 -63.19
C LYS A 451 7.42 28.49 -62.07
N SER A 452 7.51 27.16 -62.15
CA SER A 452 6.75 26.23 -61.31
C SER A 452 7.54 25.53 -60.20
N LYS A 453 8.79 25.93 -59.90
CA LYS A 453 9.71 25.15 -59.05
C LYS A 453 10.19 25.89 -57.80
N ALA A 454 9.81 25.37 -56.64
CA ALA A 454 10.64 25.41 -55.44
C ALA A 454 11.22 23.99 -55.26
N LEU A 455 12.43 23.84 -54.71
CA LEU A 455 12.95 22.54 -54.31
C LEU A 455 12.06 22.00 -53.18
N ASP A 456 11.17 21.07 -53.51
CA ASP A 456 10.42 20.28 -52.53
C ASP A 456 11.26 19.04 -52.20
N VAL A 457 11.50 18.75 -50.92
CA VAL A 457 12.17 17.50 -50.50
C VAL A 457 11.42 16.29 -51.08
N LEU A 458 12.15 15.36 -51.73
CA LEU A 458 11.59 14.12 -52.24
C LEU A 458 10.90 13.35 -51.10
N ASN A 459 9.62 13.02 -51.26
CA ASN A 459 8.80 12.45 -50.18
C ASN A 459 9.05 10.93 -50.00
N ILE A 460 10.28 10.56 -49.65
CA ILE A 460 10.72 9.16 -49.40
C ILE A 460 9.99 8.58 -48.17
N ALA A 461 9.51 9.45 -47.27
CA ALA A 461 8.70 9.08 -46.13
C ALA A 461 7.38 8.37 -46.49
N SER A 462 6.92 8.39 -47.75
CA SER A 462 5.70 7.69 -48.19
C SER A 462 5.71 6.15 -47.99
N PHE A 463 6.88 5.57 -47.70
CA PHE A 463 7.05 4.15 -47.40
C PHE A 463 6.95 3.80 -45.91
N VAL A 464 6.88 4.79 -45.01
CA VAL A 464 6.76 4.60 -43.55
C VAL A 464 5.61 5.47 -43.03
N VAL A 465 5.01 5.09 -41.90
CA VAL A 465 3.79 5.71 -41.38
C VAL A 465 4.05 6.40 -40.02
N PRO A 466 4.63 7.63 -39.97
CA PRO A 466 5.06 8.29 -38.73
C PRO A 466 4.01 8.42 -37.62
N VAL A 467 2.76 8.79 -37.94
CA VAL A 467 1.73 9.14 -36.95
C VAL A 467 1.24 7.95 -36.13
N LEU A 468 1.33 6.73 -36.67
CA LEU A 468 1.01 5.50 -35.92
C LEU A 468 1.93 5.32 -34.71
N GLY A 469 3.17 5.77 -34.79
CA GLY A 469 4.15 5.66 -33.72
C GLY A 469 3.66 6.31 -32.43
N GLU A 470 3.30 7.59 -32.46
CA GLU A 470 2.94 8.35 -31.25
C GLU A 470 1.67 7.82 -30.56
N LEU A 471 0.62 7.52 -31.34
CA LEU A 471 -0.63 7.00 -30.80
C LEU A 471 -0.42 5.63 -30.13
N MET A 472 0.32 4.73 -30.79
CA MET A 472 0.56 3.40 -30.24
C MET A 472 1.53 3.42 -29.07
N LEU A 473 2.44 4.38 -28.99
CA LEU A 473 3.20 4.64 -27.77
C LEU A 473 2.24 5.02 -26.62
N ALA A 474 1.31 5.95 -26.83
CA ALA A 474 0.32 6.28 -25.80
C ALA A 474 -0.49 5.06 -25.33
N VAL A 475 -0.94 4.22 -26.26
CA VAL A 475 -1.66 2.97 -25.96
C VAL A 475 -0.80 2.01 -25.14
N THR A 476 0.45 1.79 -25.57
CA THR A 476 1.41 0.90 -24.90
C THR A 476 1.69 1.38 -23.48
N ALA A 477 1.92 2.68 -23.28
CA ALA A 477 2.16 3.24 -21.95
C ALA A 477 1.00 2.94 -21.00
N VAL A 478 -0.24 3.20 -21.44
CA VAL A 478 -1.44 2.96 -20.63
C VAL A 478 -1.59 1.48 -20.29
N GLN A 479 -1.42 0.57 -21.25
CA GLN A 479 -1.53 -0.87 -20.96
C GLN A 479 -0.44 -1.34 -20.00
N LEU A 480 0.82 -0.96 -20.24
CA LEU A 480 1.93 -1.37 -19.38
C LEU A 480 1.73 -0.94 -17.92
N ILE A 481 1.23 0.28 -17.69
CA ILE A 481 0.91 0.76 -16.33
C ILE A 481 -0.08 -0.16 -15.62
N HIS A 482 -1.12 -0.64 -16.31
CA HIS A 482 -2.17 -1.45 -15.69
C HIS A 482 -1.86 -2.95 -15.68
N GLU A 483 -0.88 -3.38 -16.48
CA GLU A 483 -0.30 -4.71 -16.37
C GLU A 483 0.70 -4.82 -15.23
N VAL A 484 1.38 -3.70 -14.91
CA VAL A 484 2.37 -3.63 -13.83
C VAL A 484 1.73 -3.26 -12.49
N TYR A 485 0.78 -2.33 -12.46
CA TYR A 485 0.21 -1.80 -11.21
C TYR A 485 -1.25 -2.18 -11.02
N GLU A 486 -1.64 -2.44 -9.77
CA GLU A 486 -3.02 -2.67 -9.35
C GLU A 486 -3.64 -1.42 -8.72
N GLY A 487 -4.83 -1.03 -9.20
CA GLY A 487 -5.61 0.07 -8.63
C GLY A 487 -5.02 1.47 -8.82
N VAL A 488 -4.17 1.65 -9.84
CA VAL A 488 -3.50 2.92 -10.15
C VAL A 488 -4.48 4.07 -10.33
N GLU A 489 -5.73 3.81 -10.74
CA GLU A 489 -6.77 4.83 -10.91
C GLU A 489 -7.16 5.51 -9.60
N CYS A 490 -7.05 4.80 -8.47
CA CYS A 490 -7.37 5.28 -7.13
C CYS A 490 -6.24 6.11 -6.49
N TRP A 491 -5.06 6.15 -7.12
CA TRP A 491 -3.90 6.85 -6.56
C TRP A 491 -4.00 8.37 -6.73
N ALA A 492 -3.32 9.10 -5.85
CA ALA A 492 -3.18 10.54 -5.98
C ALA A 492 -2.43 10.91 -7.28
N LYS A 493 -2.61 12.15 -7.75
CA LYS A 493 -2.01 12.60 -9.02
C LYS A 493 -0.48 12.49 -8.99
N ASP A 494 0.16 12.87 -7.89
CA ASP A 494 1.62 12.85 -7.76
C ASP A 494 2.15 11.41 -7.67
N GLU A 495 1.42 10.51 -6.99
CA GLU A 495 1.76 9.08 -6.92
C GLU A 495 1.71 8.42 -8.31
N LYS A 496 0.68 8.74 -9.12
CA LYS A 496 0.61 8.28 -10.52
C LYS A 496 1.83 8.71 -11.32
N GLN A 497 2.28 9.96 -11.12
CA GLN A 497 3.47 10.48 -11.80
C GLN A 497 4.77 9.80 -11.33
N GLN A 498 4.89 9.50 -10.04
CA GLN A 498 6.04 8.77 -9.49
C GLN A 498 6.09 7.33 -10.01
N ALA A 499 4.96 6.62 -10.03
CA ALA A 499 4.86 5.27 -10.56
C ALA A 499 5.19 5.18 -12.05
N LEU A 500 4.73 6.16 -12.83
CA LEU A 500 5.08 6.33 -14.24
C LEU A 500 6.58 6.52 -14.42
N THR A 501 7.17 7.40 -13.61
CA THR A 501 8.61 7.71 -13.67
C THR A 501 9.43 6.47 -13.37
N TYR A 502 9.12 5.77 -12.26
CA TYR A 502 9.79 4.54 -11.85
C TYR A 502 9.67 3.43 -12.90
N LEU A 503 8.47 3.20 -13.45
CA LEU A 503 8.24 2.21 -14.51
C LEU A 503 9.17 2.46 -15.71
N PHE A 504 9.22 3.69 -16.22
CA PHE A 504 10.03 4.01 -17.38
C PHE A 504 11.52 4.06 -17.09
N ASP A 505 11.95 4.46 -15.89
CA ASP A 505 13.36 4.36 -15.49
C ASP A 505 13.83 2.90 -15.50
N VAL A 506 13.01 1.97 -15.01
CA VAL A 506 13.33 0.53 -15.06
C VAL A 506 13.44 0.04 -16.51
N VAL A 507 12.48 0.39 -17.37
CA VAL A 507 12.49 0.01 -18.79
C VAL A 507 13.72 0.56 -19.53
N GLU A 508 14.04 1.85 -19.35
CA GLU A 508 15.20 2.52 -19.98
C GLU A 508 16.52 1.86 -19.54
N ASN A 509 16.67 1.54 -18.26
CA ASN A 509 17.87 0.89 -17.75
C ASN A 509 18.03 -0.56 -18.28
N ILE A 510 16.94 -1.33 -18.38
CA ILE A 510 17.00 -2.68 -18.99
C ILE A 510 17.37 -2.60 -20.47
N ALA A 511 16.83 -1.62 -21.20
CA ALA A 511 17.14 -1.40 -22.61
C ALA A 511 18.61 -1.03 -22.83
N LEU A 512 19.15 -0.13 -22.01
CA LEU A 512 20.58 0.23 -22.01
C LEU A 512 21.50 -0.98 -21.78
N MET A 513 21.14 -1.87 -20.85
CA MET A 513 21.91 -3.09 -20.59
C MET A 513 21.90 -4.06 -21.79
N SER A 514 20.75 -4.16 -22.47
CA SER A 514 20.59 -5.02 -23.65
C SER A 514 21.40 -4.49 -24.84
N ALA A 515 21.42 -3.16 -25.04
CA ALA A 515 22.17 -2.51 -26.12
C ALA A 515 23.70 -2.57 -25.92
N LEU A 516 24.19 -2.63 -24.68
CA LEU A 516 25.63 -2.70 -24.35
C LEU A 516 26.21 -4.14 -24.41
N GLY A 517 25.42 -5.16 -24.78
CA GLY A 517 25.90 -6.52 -24.98
C GLY A 517 26.34 -7.28 -23.72
N ALA A 518 25.97 -6.79 -22.53
CA ALA A 518 26.37 -7.38 -21.24
C ALA A 518 25.57 -8.63 -20.84
N ALA A 519 24.74 -9.18 -21.75
CA ALA A 519 24.03 -10.44 -21.53
C ALA A 519 24.87 -11.65 -21.99
N THR A 520 26.07 -11.82 -21.41
CA THR A 520 26.76 -13.11 -21.44
C THR A 520 26.76 -13.70 -20.03
N ALA A 521 25.94 -14.75 -19.86
CA ALA A 521 26.04 -15.81 -18.86
C ALA A 521 26.78 -15.49 -17.54
N GLY A 522 25.99 -15.19 -16.49
CA GLY A 522 26.37 -15.40 -15.09
C GLY A 522 27.04 -14.22 -14.37
N GLY A 523 26.33 -13.62 -13.40
CA GLY A 523 26.98 -13.22 -12.14
C GLY A 523 27.13 -11.74 -11.76
N ALA A 524 26.75 -10.75 -12.56
CA ALA A 524 26.78 -9.34 -12.11
C ALA A 524 25.38 -8.75 -12.12
N GLY A 525 24.83 -8.52 -10.91
CA GLY A 525 23.50 -7.96 -10.70
C GLY A 525 23.31 -6.61 -11.38
N ILE A 526 22.05 -6.30 -11.67
CA ILE A 526 21.59 -4.97 -12.10
C ILE A 526 22.17 -3.95 -11.11
N PRO A 527 22.86 -2.87 -11.56
CA PRO A 527 23.37 -1.84 -10.66
C PRO A 527 22.26 -1.37 -9.73
N ALA A 528 22.59 -1.07 -8.48
CA ALA A 528 21.62 -0.62 -7.47
C ALA A 528 20.81 0.57 -7.99
N LEU A 529 19.62 0.29 -8.53
CA LEU A 529 18.69 1.31 -8.97
C LEU A 529 18.26 2.08 -7.73
N HIS A 530 18.32 3.41 -7.77
CA HIS A 530 17.76 4.21 -6.69
C HIS A 530 16.24 4.10 -6.76
N VAL A 531 15.68 3.14 -6.02
CA VAL A 531 14.22 2.96 -5.91
C VAL A 531 13.67 4.12 -5.09
N PRO A 532 12.78 4.96 -5.67
CA PRO A 532 12.09 6.01 -4.93
C PRO A 532 11.35 5.40 -3.74
N GLU A 533 11.23 6.16 -2.64
CA GLU A 533 10.54 5.73 -1.42
C GLU A 533 9.15 5.13 -1.72
N PHE A 534 8.34 5.82 -2.53
CA PHE A 534 7.06 5.34 -3.05
C PHE A 534 7.09 3.92 -3.63
N ALA A 535 8.14 3.57 -4.39
CA ALA A 535 8.23 2.28 -5.06
C ALA A 535 8.73 1.16 -4.13
N ARG A 536 9.30 1.50 -2.97
CA ARG A 536 9.68 0.52 -1.93
C ARG A 536 8.47 -0.03 -1.20
N ASP A 537 7.44 0.79 -1.06
CA ASP A 537 6.23 0.42 -0.32
C ASP A 537 5.27 -0.45 -1.16
N LEU A 538 5.44 -0.51 -2.48
CA LEU A 538 4.62 -1.35 -3.35
C LEU A 538 4.87 -2.84 -3.05
N LYS A 539 3.80 -3.63 -3.00
CA LYS A 539 3.84 -5.08 -2.80
C LYS A 539 3.40 -5.81 -4.06
N LEU A 540 4.12 -6.86 -4.45
CA LEU A 540 3.64 -7.80 -5.47
C LEU A 540 2.47 -8.62 -4.91
N VAL A 541 1.34 -8.58 -5.59
CA VAL A 541 0.13 -9.31 -5.23
C VAL A 541 -0.40 -10.12 -6.42
N GLU A 542 -1.02 -11.25 -6.13
CA GLU A 542 -1.67 -12.11 -7.12
C GLU A 542 -3.19 -11.85 -7.14
N LEU A 543 -3.74 -11.59 -8.32
CA LEU A 543 -5.16 -11.38 -8.58
C LEU A 543 -5.90 -12.71 -8.74
N GLN A 544 -7.23 -12.67 -8.77
CA GLN A 544 -8.07 -13.88 -8.86
C GLN A 544 -7.87 -14.69 -10.14
N ASP A 545 -7.35 -14.07 -11.19
CA ASP A 545 -7.05 -14.68 -12.49
C ASP A 545 -5.62 -15.28 -12.55
N GLY A 546 -4.86 -15.21 -11.45
CA GLY A 546 -3.48 -15.67 -11.35
C GLY A 546 -2.45 -14.66 -11.85
N THR A 547 -2.88 -13.47 -12.29
CA THR A 547 -1.93 -12.43 -12.70
C THR A 547 -1.31 -11.74 -11.49
N THR A 548 -0.01 -11.46 -11.56
CA THR A 548 0.68 -10.66 -10.54
C THR A 548 0.69 -9.19 -10.95
N ARG A 549 0.53 -8.27 -9.99
CA ARG A 549 0.70 -6.82 -10.15
C ARG A 549 1.30 -6.20 -8.89
N LEU A 550 1.89 -5.01 -9.02
CA LEU A 550 2.35 -4.17 -7.92
C LEU A 550 1.18 -3.37 -7.34
N TRP A 551 0.85 -3.62 -6.09
CA TRP A 551 -0.22 -2.95 -5.35
C TRP A 551 0.35 -2.01 -4.30
N LYS A 552 -0.24 -0.81 -4.20
CA LYS A 552 0.00 0.10 -3.08
C LYS A 552 -0.73 -0.44 -1.85
N PRO A 553 -0.07 -0.74 -0.72
CA PRO A 553 -0.70 -1.31 0.46
C PRO A 553 -1.64 -0.32 1.17
N ASP A 554 -2.82 -0.12 0.60
CA ASP A 554 -3.83 0.82 1.07
C ASP A 554 -5.22 0.18 0.99
N LEU A 555 -5.89 0.10 2.14
CA LEU A 555 -7.23 -0.46 2.27
C LEU A 555 -8.33 0.57 2.07
N THR A 556 -8.01 1.87 1.98
CA THR A 556 -8.99 2.95 1.77
C THR A 556 -9.90 2.71 0.56
N PRO A 557 -9.40 2.25 -0.61
CA PRO A 557 -10.26 1.95 -1.76
C PRO A 557 -11.26 0.81 -1.55
N PHE A 558 -11.09 -0.01 -0.50
CA PHE A 558 -11.95 -1.15 -0.19
C PHE A 558 -13.09 -0.80 0.78
N ALA A 559 -13.04 0.38 1.39
CA ALA A 559 -14.08 0.84 2.31
C ALA A 559 -15.39 1.09 1.56
N HIS A 560 -16.50 0.69 2.19
CA HIS A 560 -17.84 0.91 1.67
C HIS A 560 -18.53 2.03 2.46
N ASP A 561 -19.10 2.98 1.73
CA ASP A 561 -19.88 4.07 2.31
C ASP A 561 -21.33 3.61 2.54
N ILE A 562 -21.54 2.80 3.58
CA ILE A 562 -22.86 2.33 4.01
C ILE A 562 -23.03 2.45 5.53
N VAL A 563 -24.28 2.62 5.97
CA VAL A 563 -24.64 2.68 7.40
C VAL A 563 -25.46 1.44 7.76
N LEU A 564 -24.97 0.65 8.72
CA LEU A 564 -25.69 -0.53 9.21
C LEU A 564 -26.87 -0.12 10.12
N PRO A 565 -27.99 -0.87 10.14
CA PRO A 565 -29.09 -0.62 11.07
C PRO A 565 -28.64 -0.73 12.53
N ALA A 566 -29.03 0.23 13.38
CA ALA A 566 -28.59 0.30 14.78
C ALA A 566 -29.01 -0.90 15.66
N SER A 567 -30.03 -1.66 15.24
CA SER A 567 -30.48 -2.88 15.95
C SER A 567 -29.72 -4.14 15.54
N LEU A 568 -28.92 -4.10 14.47
CA LEU A 568 -28.20 -5.26 13.96
C LEU A 568 -27.06 -5.61 14.91
N GLN A 569 -26.97 -6.87 15.32
CA GLN A 569 -25.89 -7.38 16.17
C GLN A 569 -24.90 -8.19 15.33
N PRO A 570 -23.60 -8.12 15.64
CA PRO A 570 -22.61 -8.98 15.02
C PRO A 570 -22.73 -10.42 15.54
N ASP A 571 -22.19 -11.37 14.78
CA ASP A 571 -21.99 -12.74 15.25
C ASP A 571 -20.79 -12.86 16.23
N ALA A 572 -20.48 -14.07 16.68
CA ALA A 572 -19.37 -14.33 17.61
C ALA A 572 -17.99 -13.95 17.02
N ALA A 573 -17.85 -13.88 15.70
CA ALA A 573 -16.64 -13.43 15.05
C ALA A 573 -16.58 -11.90 14.89
N GLY A 574 -17.66 -11.17 15.16
CA GLY A 574 -17.74 -9.71 14.97
C GLY A 574 -18.29 -9.28 13.60
N LEU A 575 -18.86 -10.21 12.81
CA LEU A 575 -19.38 -9.92 11.48
C LEU A 575 -20.88 -9.59 11.51
N TYR A 576 -21.27 -8.56 10.77
CA TYR A 576 -22.65 -8.16 10.59
C TYR A 576 -23.20 -8.74 9.29
N THR A 577 -24.33 -9.44 9.35
CA THR A 577 -25.01 -9.94 8.13
C THR A 577 -26.09 -8.97 7.69
N TRP A 578 -25.93 -8.35 6.52
CA TRP A 578 -26.89 -7.39 5.98
C TRP A 578 -26.92 -7.40 4.45
N GLN A 579 -28.13 -7.42 3.87
CA GLN A 579 -28.39 -7.52 2.43
C GLN A 579 -27.62 -8.65 1.72
N GLY A 580 -27.51 -9.82 2.37
CA GLY A 580 -26.85 -10.99 1.80
C GLY A 580 -25.31 -10.91 1.76
N LYS A 581 -24.72 -9.90 2.41
CA LYS A 581 -23.27 -9.73 2.58
C LYS A 581 -22.86 -9.79 4.05
N GLN A 582 -21.59 -10.11 4.29
CA GLN A 582 -20.96 -9.99 5.61
C GLN A 582 -20.13 -8.71 5.65
N TRP A 583 -20.31 -7.95 6.73
CA TRP A 583 -19.71 -6.65 6.94
C TRP A 583 -18.83 -6.67 8.17
N LEU A 584 -17.61 -6.17 8.00
CA LEU A 584 -16.61 -6.06 9.06
C LEU A 584 -16.26 -4.59 9.31
N PRO A 585 -16.57 -4.04 10.49
CA PRO A 585 -16.07 -2.73 10.88
C PRO A 585 -14.61 -2.82 11.35
N ILE A 586 -13.74 -2.02 10.74
CA ILE A 586 -12.34 -1.83 11.17
C ILE A 586 -12.10 -0.32 11.22
N GLU A 587 -11.71 0.19 12.40
CA GLU A 587 -11.29 1.59 12.59
C GLU A 587 -12.31 2.62 12.04
N GLY A 588 -13.60 2.37 12.23
CA GLY A 588 -14.68 3.26 11.81
C GLY A 588 -15.02 3.20 10.31
N ARG A 589 -14.39 2.30 9.56
CA ARG A 589 -14.72 2.00 8.15
C ARG A 589 -15.33 0.62 8.04
N LEU A 590 -16.23 0.46 7.06
CA LEU A 590 -16.93 -0.80 6.86
C LEU A 590 -16.43 -1.50 5.58
N TYR A 591 -16.14 -2.79 5.70
CA TYR A 591 -15.61 -3.62 4.61
C TYR A 591 -16.56 -4.78 4.33
N SER A 592 -16.85 -5.02 3.05
CA SER A 592 -17.52 -6.25 2.61
C SER A 592 -16.50 -7.39 2.59
N VAL A 593 -16.79 -8.48 3.30
CA VAL A 593 -15.87 -9.61 3.43
C VAL A 593 -16.52 -10.91 2.97
N LYS A 594 -15.70 -11.83 2.47
CA LYS A 594 -16.13 -13.19 2.09
C LYS A 594 -15.08 -14.23 2.45
N PRO A 595 -15.48 -15.50 2.68
CA PRO A 595 -14.53 -16.60 2.83
C PRO A 595 -13.62 -16.74 1.61
N GLY A 596 -12.33 -17.01 1.84
CA GLY A 596 -11.36 -17.30 0.78
C GLY A 596 -11.66 -18.64 0.09
N LYS A 597 -11.29 -18.78 -1.20
CA LYS A 597 -11.57 -19.99 -2.01
C LYS A 597 -10.94 -21.29 -1.46
N THR A 598 -9.84 -21.18 -0.72
CA THR A 598 -9.06 -22.30 -0.15
C THR A 598 -9.34 -22.56 1.33
N GLY A 599 -10.21 -21.77 1.98
CA GLY A 599 -10.50 -21.88 3.41
C GLY A 599 -9.48 -21.19 4.33
N ASP A 600 -8.47 -20.51 3.79
CA ASP A 600 -7.38 -19.86 4.55
C ASP A 600 -7.76 -18.52 5.21
N GLY A 601 -9.04 -18.32 5.56
CA GLY A 601 -9.56 -17.08 6.15
C GLY A 601 -10.52 -16.33 5.25
N TYR A 602 -10.55 -15.01 5.35
CA TYR A 602 -11.47 -14.12 4.64
C TYR A 602 -10.72 -13.18 3.70
N ARG A 603 -11.43 -12.56 2.76
CA ARG A 603 -10.90 -11.52 1.88
C ARG A 603 -11.83 -10.31 1.78
N MET A 604 -11.25 -9.13 1.65
CA MET A 604 -11.98 -7.89 1.43
C MET A 604 -12.37 -7.72 -0.04
N GLU A 605 -13.62 -7.31 -0.28
CA GLU A 605 -14.10 -7.01 -1.62
C GLU A 605 -13.97 -5.52 -1.93
N HIS A 606 -13.64 -5.19 -3.18
CA HIS A 606 -13.67 -3.80 -3.65
C HIS A 606 -15.12 -3.37 -3.96
N PRO A 607 -15.53 -2.12 -3.64
CA PRO A 607 -16.91 -1.66 -3.84
C PRO A 607 -17.44 -1.77 -5.29
N THR A 608 -16.57 -1.51 -6.27
CA THR A 608 -16.95 -1.43 -7.70
C THR A 608 -16.19 -2.34 -8.65
N ARG A 609 -15.06 -2.95 -8.24
CA ARG A 609 -14.14 -3.69 -9.13
C ARG A 609 -14.01 -5.14 -8.68
N ALA A 610 -14.81 -6.02 -9.27
CA ALA A 610 -14.87 -7.43 -8.87
C ALA A 610 -13.56 -8.20 -9.14
N ASP A 611 -12.78 -7.73 -10.11
CA ASP A 611 -11.48 -8.24 -10.55
C ASP A 611 -10.29 -7.66 -9.77
N SER A 612 -10.50 -6.66 -8.91
CA SER A 612 -9.46 -6.07 -8.06
C SER A 612 -8.83 -7.12 -7.14
N TYR A 613 -7.58 -6.88 -6.76
CA TYR A 613 -6.93 -7.59 -5.67
C TYR A 613 -7.82 -7.60 -4.43
N GLN A 614 -7.83 -8.70 -3.67
CA GLN A 614 -8.67 -8.89 -2.50
C GLN A 614 -7.80 -9.13 -1.26
N PRO A 615 -7.50 -8.07 -0.47
CA PRO A 615 -6.66 -8.16 0.72
C PRO A 615 -7.09 -9.26 1.67
N ALA A 616 -6.12 -10.01 2.17
CA ALA A 616 -6.37 -11.12 3.09
C ALA A 616 -6.71 -10.63 4.50
N LEU A 617 -7.64 -11.34 5.13
CA LEU A 617 -8.11 -11.15 6.49
C LEU A 617 -8.00 -12.45 7.27
N ARG A 618 -7.47 -12.34 8.48
CA ARG A 618 -7.34 -13.40 9.46
C ARG A 618 -8.08 -13.01 10.73
N HIS A 619 -8.61 -13.98 11.47
CA HIS A 619 -9.36 -13.73 12.69
C HIS A 619 -9.11 -14.81 13.74
N ASN A 620 -9.30 -14.46 15.01
CA ASN A 620 -9.21 -15.41 16.13
C ASN A 620 -10.55 -16.10 16.46
N GLY A 621 -11.63 -15.73 15.76
CA GLY A 621 -12.98 -16.27 15.99
C GLY A 621 -13.64 -15.74 17.28
N ALA A 622 -13.08 -14.68 17.86
CA ALA A 622 -13.57 -14.02 19.07
C ALA A 622 -13.49 -12.49 18.93
N GLY A 623 -13.85 -11.97 17.74
CA GLY A 623 -13.94 -10.53 17.47
C GLY A 623 -12.66 -9.84 17.01
N ALA A 624 -11.48 -10.46 17.12
CA ALA A 624 -10.24 -9.86 16.63
C ALA A 624 -10.00 -10.20 15.16
N TRP A 625 -9.72 -9.16 14.36
CA TRP A 625 -9.42 -9.26 12.94
C TRP A 625 -8.10 -8.58 12.61
N LEU A 626 -7.28 -9.26 11.82
CA LEU A 626 -6.05 -8.74 11.25
C LEU A 626 -6.15 -8.78 9.73
N HIS A 627 -5.93 -7.64 9.09
CA HIS A 627 -5.67 -7.54 7.66
C HIS A 627 -4.16 -7.70 7.40
N GLU A 628 -3.81 -8.07 6.18
CA GLU A 628 -2.41 -8.31 5.76
C GLU A 628 -1.43 -7.14 5.92
N LEU A 629 -1.92 -5.92 6.21
CA LEU A 629 -1.09 -4.75 6.51
C LEU A 629 -0.82 -4.55 8.01
N ASP A 630 -1.46 -5.32 8.88
CA ASP A 630 -1.25 -5.18 10.31
C ASP A 630 0.12 -5.72 10.72
N GLN A 631 0.79 -4.97 11.59
CA GLN A 631 2.02 -5.40 12.24
C GLN A 631 1.79 -5.39 13.76
N PRO A 632 1.19 -6.46 14.33
CA PRO A 632 0.88 -6.51 15.77
C PRO A 632 2.08 -6.21 16.67
N LEU A 633 3.29 -6.57 16.26
CA LEU A 633 4.52 -6.36 17.03
C LEU A 633 4.94 -4.88 17.15
N ASP A 634 4.35 -4.00 16.34
CA ASP A 634 4.60 -2.55 16.34
C ASP A 634 3.48 -1.77 17.04
N MET A 635 2.41 -2.45 17.47
CA MET A 635 1.25 -1.84 18.10
C MET A 635 1.45 -1.66 19.61
N GLU A 636 0.93 -0.53 20.12
CA GLU A 636 0.99 -0.16 21.54
C GLU A 636 -0.36 0.37 22.06
N GLY A 637 -0.50 0.43 23.38
CA GLY A 637 -1.60 1.09 24.07
C GLY A 637 -2.99 0.62 23.63
N LEU A 638 -3.89 1.59 23.45
CA LEU A 638 -5.29 1.31 23.09
C LEU A 638 -5.43 0.70 21.69
N THR A 639 -4.45 0.85 20.79
CA THR A 639 -4.50 0.23 19.47
C THR A 639 -4.58 -1.29 19.58
N LEU A 640 -3.79 -1.90 20.47
CA LEU A 640 -3.85 -3.34 20.76
C LEU A 640 -5.26 -3.75 21.22
N PHE A 641 -5.81 -3.00 22.17
CA PHE A 641 -7.15 -3.22 22.68
C PHE A 641 -8.22 -3.12 21.57
N ARG A 642 -8.12 -2.13 20.67
CA ARG A 642 -9.05 -1.99 19.54
C ARG A 642 -8.93 -3.14 18.56
N ARG A 643 -7.71 -3.54 18.19
CA ARG A 643 -7.47 -4.64 17.24
C ARG A 643 -7.86 -6.01 17.80
N LEU A 644 -7.93 -6.18 19.12
CA LEU A 644 -8.48 -7.38 19.77
C LEU A 644 -10.01 -7.52 19.65
N GLY A 645 -10.69 -6.55 19.02
CA GLY A 645 -12.14 -6.60 18.77
C GLY A 645 -12.98 -5.70 19.68
N TYR A 646 -12.35 -4.85 20.50
CA TYR A 646 -13.04 -3.95 21.43
C TYR A 646 -13.18 -2.53 20.84
N SER A 647 -14.28 -2.28 20.10
CA SER A 647 -14.50 -1.02 19.38
C SER A 647 -14.63 0.22 20.27
N SER A 648 -14.34 1.40 19.72
CA SER A 648 -14.52 2.70 20.39
C SER A 648 -15.99 3.05 20.64
N GLU A 649 -16.89 2.54 19.80
CA GLU A 649 -18.34 2.66 20.01
C GLU A 649 -18.81 1.87 21.23
N ALA A 650 -18.25 0.69 21.46
CA ALA A 650 -18.58 -0.14 22.63
C ALA A 650 -17.88 0.36 23.90
N PHE A 651 -16.62 0.78 23.82
CA PHE A 651 -15.84 1.23 24.96
C PHE A 651 -15.13 2.53 24.64
N SER A 652 -15.46 3.62 25.34
CA SER A 652 -14.69 4.86 25.27
C SER A 652 -13.22 4.65 25.66
N ASP A 653 -12.31 5.52 25.25
CA ASP A 653 -10.88 5.41 25.60
C ASP A 653 -10.64 5.43 27.11
N THR A 654 -11.44 6.18 27.86
CA THR A 654 -11.41 6.18 29.34
C THR A 654 -11.85 4.83 29.89
N THR A 655 -12.95 4.26 29.38
CA THR A 655 -13.42 2.93 29.78
C THR A 655 -12.41 1.85 29.43
N ALA A 656 -11.77 1.93 28.27
CA ALA A 656 -10.76 0.97 27.83
C ALA A 656 -9.55 0.94 28.78
N ARG A 657 -9.06 2.11 29.23
CA ARG A 657 -7.99 2.19 30.25
C ARG A 657 -8.44 1.59 31.58
N HIS A 658 -9.65 1.88 32.05
CA HIS A 658 -10.18 1.29 33.28
C HIS A 658 -10.26 -0.25 33.17
N LEU A 659 -10.69 -0.77 32.03
CA LEU A 659 -10.78 -2.21 31.76
C LEU A 659 -9.39 -2.86 31.73
N LEU A 660 -8.38 -2.22 31.14
CA LEU A 660 -6.99 -2.69 31.20
C LEU A 660 -6.47 -2.72 32.65
N ASN A 661 -6.73 -1.68 33.45
CA ASN A 661 -6.37 -1.66 34.87
C ASN A 661 -7.08 -2.76 35.69
N VAL A 662 -8.37 -2.99 35.42
CA VAL A 662 -9.18 -4.03 36.09
C VAL A 662 -8.75 -5.44 35.72
N SER A 663 -8.43 -5.69 34.45
CA SER A 663 -8.00 -7.01 33.99
C SER A 663 -6.52 -7.29 34.29
N ASN A 664 -5.71 -6.24 34.50
CA ASN A 664 -4.26 -6.30 34.64
C ASN A 664 -3.57 -6.99 33.44
N THR A 665 -4.10 -6.78 32.25
CA THR A 665 -3.58 -7.40 31.03
C THR A 665 -2.48 -6.53 30.42
N SER A 666 -1.25 -7.03 30.42
CA SER A 666 -0.09 -6.38 29.79
C SER A 666 -0.26 -6.18 28.29
N GLU A 667 0.35 -5.14 27.71
CA GLU A 667 0.40 -4.95 26.27
C GLU A 667 1.09 -6.11 25.54
N ALA A 668 2.13 -6.70 26.12
CA ALA A 668 2.84 -7.84 25.56
C ALA A 668 1.93 -9.06 25.37
N ALA A 669 1.06 -9.35 26.34
CA ALA A 669 0.06 -10.41 26.22
C ALA A 669 -0.97 -10.11 25.13
N MET A 670 -1.37 -8.85 24.97
CA MET A 670 -2.26 -8.43 23.88
C MET A 670 -1.58 -8.54 22.50
N ARG A 671 -0.31 -8.12 22.37
CA ARG A 671 0.50 -8.30 21.14
C ARG A 671 0.60 -9.76 20.76
N GLN A 672 0.91 -10.61 21.73
CA GLN A 672 0.96 -12.06 21.50
C GLN A 672 -0.40 -12.59 21.04
N ALA A 673 -1.48 -12.22 21.73
CA ALA A 673 -2.82 -12.68 21.38
C ALA A 673 -3.21 -12.31 19.94
N LEU A 674 -2.86 -11.10 19.50
CA LEU A 674 -3.07 -10.65 18.12
C LEU A 674 -2.18 -11.41 17.13
N ALA A 675 -0.87 -11.43 17.37
CA ALA A 675 0.11 -12.04 16.47
C ALA A 675 -0.16 -13.54 16.26
N ASP A 676 -0.47 -14.26 17.34
CA ASP A 676 -0.74 -15.70 17.32
C ASP A 676 -2.21 -16.03 16.97
N GLN A 677 -3.06 -15.00 16.83
CA GLN A 677 -4.49 -15.12 16.52
C GLN A 677 -5.27 -16.01 17.49
N VAL A 678 -4.92 -15.90 18.77
CA VAL A 678 -5.62 -16.57 19.85
C VAL A 678 -6.64 -15.64 20.49
N ARG A 679 -7.51 -16.19 21.35
CA ARG A 679 -8.46 -15.39 22.10
C ARG A 679 -7.74 -14.38 23.02
N PRO A 680 -8.35 -13.22 23.30
CA PRO A 680 -7.83 -12.31 24.30
C PRO A 680 -7.66 -13.01 25.66
N PRO A 681 -6.72 -12.57 26.51
CA PRO A 681 -6.57 -13.12 27.87
C PRO A 681 -7.90 -13.15 28.64
N ALA A 682 -8.19 -14.25 29.33
CA ALA A 682 -9.52 -14.52 29.87
C ALA A 682 -10.06 -13.44 30.83
N LEU A 683 -9.20 -12.83 31.65
CA LEU A 683 -9.60 -11.73 32.55
C LEU A 683 -9.94 -10.45 31.79
N LEU A 684 -9.31 -10.19 30.64
CA LEU A 684 -9.68 -9.07 29.77
C LEU A 684 -11.07 -9.29 29.19
N GLU A 685 -11.34 -10.51 28.70
CA GLU A 685 -12.63 -10.88 28.13
C GLU A 685 -13.75 -10.80 29.18
N ASP A 686 -13.54 -11.38 30.38
CA ASP A 686 -14.49 -11.31 31.49
C ASP A 686 -14.77 -9.87 31.93
N SER A 687 -13.71 -9.07 32.11
CA SER A 687 -13.86 -7.65 32.50
C SER A 687 -14.64 -6.88 31.44
N ALA A 688 -14.35 -7.09 30.15
CA ALA A 688 -15.07 -6.45 29.05
C ALA A 688 -16.57 -6.78 29.05
N GLN A 689 -16.93 -8.05 29.30
CA GLN A 689 -18.33 -8.47 29.39
C GLN A 689 -19.05 -7.77 30.55
N ARG A 690 -18.39 -7.68 31.71
CA ARG A 690 -18.95 -7.03 32.91
C ARG A 690 -19.12 -5.52 32.74
N PHE A 691 -18.15 -4.84 32.14
CA PHE A 691 -18.28 -3.42 31.79
C PHE A 691 -19.43 -3.17 30.80
N ARG A 692 -19.58 -4.04 29.78
CA ARG A 692 -20.68 -3.94 28.82
C ARG A 692 -22.04 -4.10 29.49
N LEU A 693 -22.18 -5.06 30.42
CA LEU A 693 -23.40 -5.26 31.18
C LEU A 693 -23.78 -4.04 32.04
N ASP A 694 -22.81 -3.42 32.70
CA ASP A 694 -23.05 -2.20 33.49
C ASP A 694 -23.58 -1.06 32.62
N GLN A 695 -22.94 -0.84 31.46
CA GLN A 695 -23.39 0.15 30.47
C GLN A 695 -24.77 -0.17 29.87
N GLU A 696 -25.07 -1.44 29.61
CA GLU A 696 -26.38 -1.89 29.14
C GLU A 696 -27.47 -1.57 30.17
N ILE A 697 -27.19 -1.78 31.46
CA ILE A 697 -28.11 -1.45 32.56
C ILE A 697 -28.29 0.06 32.69
N ASP A 698 -27.22 0.85 32.61
CA ASP A 698 -27.31 2.32 32.61
C ASP A 698 -28.15 2.85 31.46
N ARG A 699 -27.86 2.37 30.25
CA ARG A 699 -28.63 2.72 29.05
C ARG A 699 -30.10 2.36 29.22
N PHE A 700 -30.38 1.16 29.72
CA PHE A 700 -31.74 0.71 30.00
C PHE A 700 -32.46 1.62 31.00
N ILE A 701 -31.83 1.93 32.13
CA ILE A 701 -32.39 2.84 33.16
C ILE A 701 -32.65 4.23 32.57
N GLY A 702 -31.73 4.75 31.75
CA GLY A 702 -31.89 6.03 31.06
C GLY A 702 -33.07 6.04 30.09
N GLN A 703 -33.20 5.00 29.25
CA GLN A 703 -34.32 4.85 28.31
C GLN A 703 -35.66 4.74 29.05
N MET A 704 -35.73 3.94 30.12
CA MET A 704 -36.94 3.79 30.93
C MET A 704 -37.32 5.10 31.64
N ALA A 705 -36.35 5.86 32.15
CA ALA A 705 -36.56 7.19 32.74
C ALA A 705 -37.06 8.21 31.72
N ALA A 706 -36.63 8.10 30.45
CA ALA A 706 -37.10 8.93 29.34
C ALA A 706 -38.47 8.49 28.77
N ASN A 707 -39.10 7.46 29.35
CA ASN A 707 -40.33 6.83 28.85
C ASN A 707 -40.22 6.27 27.42
N ASP A 708 -39.02 5.83 27.01
CA ASP A 708 -38.79 5.24 25.69
C ASP A 708 -39.48 3.86 25.60
N PRO A 709 -40.43 3.66 24.66
CA PRO A 709 -41.09 2.36 24.47
C PRO A 709 -40.14 1.29 23.91
N ASN A 710 -38.97 1.66 23.39
CA ASN A 710 -37.99 0.75 22.78
C ASN A 710 -36.90 0.27 23.75
N ALA A 711 -37.01 0.59 25.04
CA ALA A 711 -36.13 -0.01 26.05
C ALA A 711 -36.24 -1.55 26.03
N SER A 712 -35.14 -2.25 26.36
CA SER A 712 -35.03 -3.72 26.21
C SER A 712 -36.23 -4.47 26.81
N ALA A 713 -37.02 -5.12 25.93
CA ALA A 713 -38.19 -5.90 26.32
C ALA A 713 -37.83 -7.01 27.32
N ALA A 714 -36.72 -7.71 27.12
CA ALA A 714 -36.29 -8.77 28.03
C ALA A 714 -36.06 -8.25 29.46
N VAL A 715 -35.39 -7.10 29.61
CA VAL A 715 -35.11 -6.50 30.92
C VAL A 715 -36.38 -5.91 31.55
N GLN A 716 -37.28 -5.32 30.74
CA GLN A 716 -38.60 -4.87 31.21
C GLN A 716 -39.40 -6.03 31.81
N LEU A 717 -39.48 -7.14 31.09
CA LEU A 717 -40.26 -8.32 31.50
C LEU A 717 -39.61 -9.04 32.69
N GLU A 718 -38.28 -9.11 32.75
CA GLU A 718 -37.56 -9.61 33.92
C GLU A 718 -37.91 -8.79 35.17
N LEU A 719 -37.74 -7.46 35.14
CA LEU A 719 -38.08 -6.60 36.29
C LEU A 719 -39.56 -6.67 36.67
N LEU A 720 -40.45 -6.75 35.67
CA LEU A 720 -41.89 -6.84 35.87
C LEU A 720 -42.30 -8.17 36.53
N SER A 721 -41.76 -9.30 36.05
CA SER A 721 -42.01 -10.64 36.60
C SER A 721 -41.60 -10.78 38.08
N GLN A 722 -40.63 -9.96 38.50
CA GLN A 722 -40.11 -9.95 39.87
C GLN A 722 -40.81 -8.94 40.78
N ASP A 723 -41.72 -8.08 40.29
CA ASP A 723 -42.49 -7.17 41.13
C ASP A 723 -43.47 -7.97 42.00
N HIS A 724 -43.51 -7.68 43.32
CA HIS A 724 -44.41 -8.38 44.23
C HIS A 724 -45.89 -8.05 43.97
N ARG A 725 -46.19 -6.95 43.26
CA ARG A 725 -47.53 -6.58 42.80
C ARG A 725 -47.88 -7.19 41.45
N TRP A 726 -46.94 -7.87 40.77
CA TRP A 726 -47.25 -8.64 39.57
C TRP A 726 -48.14 -9.85 39.94
N PRO A 727 -49.15 -10.20 39.13
CA PRO A 727 -49.98 -11.38 39.40
C PRO A 727 -49.13 -12.66 39.47
N GLY A 728 -49.04 -13.26 40.68
CA GLY A 728 -48.15 -14.37 40.98
C GLY A 728 -48.40 -15.65 40.16
N ASN A 729 -49.57 -15.78 39.55
CA ASN A 729 -49.89 -16.89 38.66
C ASN A 729 -49.49 -16.66 37.20
N ARG A 730 -49.04 -15.47 36.78
CA ARG A 730 -48.76 -15.13 35.37
C ARG A 730 -47.27 -15.18 35.03
N ALA A 731 -46.87 -16.04 34.10
CA ALA A 731 -45.55 -16.01 33.48
C ALA A 731 -45.54 -15.16 32.20
N LEU A 732 -44.41 -14.50 31.91
CA LEU A 732 -44.22 -13.73 30.68
C LEU A 732 -43.32 -14.50 29.72
N THR A 733 -43.67 -14.57 28.44
CA THR A 733 -42.85 -15.22 27.40
C THR A 733 -42.62 -14.27 26.25
N LEU A 734 -41.35 -13.99 25.95
CA LEU A 734 -40.93 -13.19 24.80
C LEU A 734 -40.75 -14.12 23.59
N VAL A 735 -41.34 -13.76 22.45
CA VAL A 735 -41.26 -14.52 21.19
C VAL A 735 -40.74 -13.66 20.03
N ASP A 736 -40.14 -14.30 19.03
CA ASP A 736 -39.74 -13.66 17.77
C ASP A 736 -40.95 -13.39 16.84
N ALA A 737 -40.68 -12.87 15.63
CA ALA A 737 -41.73 -12.55 14.65
C ALA A 737 -42.46 -13.82 14.14
N GLU A 738 -41.77 -14.96 14.15
CA GLU A 738 -42.25 -16.27 13.75
C GLU A 738 -43.02 -17.00 14.87
N GLY A 739 -42.98 -16.46 16.10
CA GLY A 739 -43.65 -17.01 17.28
C GLY A 739 -42.83 -18.04 18.06
N ASN A 740 -41.54 -18.21 17.76
CA ASN A 740 -40.64 -19.04 18.55
C ASN A 740 -40.31 -18.34 19.86
N THR A 741 -40.24 -19.11 20.95
CA THR A 741 -39.90 -18.59 22.27
C THR A 741 -38.44 -18.19 22.35
N LEU A 742 -38.19 -16.89 22.59
CA LEU A 742 -36.86 -16.35 22.87
C LEU A 742 -36.50 -16.55 24.35
N GLN A 743 -37.39 -16.16 25.27
CA GLN A 743 -37.14 -16.26 26.71
C GLN A 743 -38.45 -16.31 27.51
N THR A 744 -38.47 -17.03 28.63
CA THR A 744 -39.60 -17.07 29.58
C THR A 744 -39.18 -16.54 30.95
N PHE A 745 -40.00 -15.66 31.52
CA PHE A 745 -39.81 -15.00 32.81
C PHE A 745 -40.86 -15.50 33.79
N PRO A 746 -40.50 -16.40 34.72
CA PRO A 746 -41.42 -16.92 35.73
C PRO A 746 -41.70 -15.86 36.82
N PRO A 747 -42.89 -15.88 37.45
CA PRO A 747 -43.20 -15.01 38.58
C PRO A 747 -42.38 -15.38 39.82
N ALA A 748 -42.11 -14.41 40.68
CA ALA A 748 -41.17 -14.58 41.79
C ALA A 748 -41.61 -15.54 42.93
N HIS A 749 -42.90 -15.85 43.09
CA HIS A 749 -43.39 -16.50 44.33
C HIS A 749 -44.28 -17.76 44.15
N GLU A 750 -44.69 -18.15 42.92
CA GLU A 750 -45.56 -19.32 42.70
C GLU A 750 -45.19 -20.15 41.46
N THR A 751 -45.47 -21.46 41.51
CA THR A 751 -45.28 -22.40 40.37
C THR A 751 -46.44 -22.31 39.38
N VAL A 752 -46.10 -22.11 38.10
CA VAL A 752 -47.02 -21.80 37.01
C VAL A 752 -47.70 -23.06 36.43
N THR A 753 -49.01 -22.98 36.15
CA THR A 753 -49.75 -23.93 35.30
C THR A 753 -49.88 -23.40 33.86
N ARG A 754 -50.01 -24.29 32.86
CA ARG A 754 -49.96 -23.94 31.41
C ARG A 754 -51.00 -22.89 30.96
N ASP A 755 -52.08 -22.67 31.71
CA ASP A 755 -53.15 -21.69 31.39
C ASP A 755 -52.82 -20.25 31.81
N SER A 756 -51.57 -19.96 32.22
CA SER A 756 -51.20 -18.69 32.84
C SER A 756 -50.02 -17.96 32.16
N LEU A 757 -49.77 -18.23 30.88
CA LEU A 757 -48.71 -17.61 30.08
C LEU A 757 -49.20 -16.35 29.34
N ILE A 758 -48.47 -15.25 29.45
CA ILE A 758 -48.67 -14.01 28.69
C ILE A 758 -47.55 -13.90 27.65
N THR A 759 -47.90 -13.98 26.37
CA THR A 759 -46.96 -13.91 25.24
C THR A 759 -46.78 -12.47 24.78
N ILE A 760 -45.51 -12.06 24.67
CA ILE A 760 -45.06 -10.73 24.22
C ILE A 760 -44.22 -10.90 22.96
N ARG A 761 -44.54 -10.14 21.92
CA ARG A 761 -43.86 -10.20 20.62
C ARG A 761 -42.80 -9.11 20.52
N VAL A 762 -41.58 -9.51 20.15
CA VAL A 762 -40.44 -8.57 20.02
C VAL A 762 -40.59 -7.61 18.83
N ASP A 763 -41.32 -8.02 17.79
CA ASP A 763 -41.59 -7.24 16.59
C ASP A 763 -42.73 -6.21 16.76
N GLN A 764 -43.47 -6.29 17.87
CA GLN A 764 -44.53 -5.34 18.21
C GLN A 764 -44.03 -4.26 19.18
N PRO A 765 -44.47 -3.00 19.02
CA PRO A 765 -44.01 -1.91 19.86
C PRO A 765 -44.49 -2.07 21.31
N ASP A 766 -43.66 -1.63 22.25
CA ASP A 766 -43.98 -1.48 23.68
C ASP A 766 -44.40 -2.80 24.38
N ALA A 767 -43.41 -3.54 24.88
CA ALA A 767 -43.63 -4.80 25.59
C ALA A 767 -44.47 -4.63 26.86
N LEU A 768 -44.38 -3.50 27.56
CA LEU A 768 -45.19 -3.22 28.75
C LEU A 768 -46.65 -2.97 28.39
N ARG A 769 -46.92 -2.32 27.25
CA ARG A 769 -48.29 -2.15 26.74
C ARG A 769 -48.92 -3.51 26.41
N GLN A 770 -48.18 -4.35 25.70
CA GLN A 770 -48.62 -5.72 25.40
C GLN A 770 -48.94 -6.51 26.68
N ALA A 771 -48.10 -6.40 27.71
CA ALA A 771 -48.34 -7.05 29.00
C ALA A 771 -49.61 -6.51 29.69
N LEU A 772 -49.77 -5.19 29.77
CA LEU A 772 -50.96 -4.56 30.38
C LEU A 772 -52.26 -4.91 29.66
N GLU A 773 -52.27 -4.99 28.33
CA GLU A 773 -53.46 -5.34 27.54
C GLU A 773 -53.95 -6.78 27.79
N LYS A 774 -53.11 -7.64 28.35
CA LYS A 774 -53.45 -9.03 28.72
C LYS A 774 -53.88 -9.20 30.18
N LEU A 775 -53.84 -8.12 30.97
CA LEU A 775 -54.30 -8.10 32.36
C LEU A 775 -55.72 -7.55 32.49
N SER A 776 -56.45 -8.01 33.50
CA SER A 776 -57.72 -7.41 33.92
C SER A 776 -57.49 -6.05 34.60
N ASN A 777 -58.51 -5.18 34.60
CA ASN A 777 -58.40 -3.87 35.24
C ASN A 777 -58.13 -3.96 36.76
N LEU A 778 -58.54 -5.05 37.42
CA LEU A 778 -58.23 -5.28 38.84
C LEU A 778 -56.74 -5.58 39.04
N GLU A 779 -56.16 -6.43 38.19
CA GLU A 779 -54.73 -6.74 38.19
C GLU A 779 -53.88 -5.48 37.91
N ILE A 780 -54.29 -4.66 36.94
CA ILE A 780 -53.59 -3.39 36.61
C ILE A 780 -53.61 -2.41 37.79
N ARG A 781 -54.77 -2.24 38.45
CA ARG A 781 -54.90 -1.35 39.62
C ARG A 781 -54.02 -1.81 40.79
N THR A 782 -53.92 -3.12 40.99
CA THR A 782 -53.05 -3.72 42.01
C THR A 782 -51.58 -3.50 41.68
N LEU A 783 -51.19 -3.72 40.42
CA LEU A 783 -49.81 -3.51 39.93
C LEU A 783 -49.34 -2.06 40.12
N LEU A 784 -50.22 -1.09 39.85
CA LEU A 784 -49.90 0.34 39.86
C LEU A 784 -50.25 1.07 41.16
N ASP A 785 -50.79 0.36 42.16
CA ASP A 785 -51.25 0.91 43.43
C ASP A 785 -52.27 2.07 43.26
N GLU A 786 -53.23 1.89 42.34
CA GLU A 786 -54.26 2.91 42.05
C GLU A 786 -55.33 2.94 43.15
N GLU A 787 -55.56 4.10 43.76
CA GLU A 787 -56.59 4.30 44.79
C GLU A 787 -58.01 3.90 44.33
N PHE A 788 -58.76 3.29 45.26
CA PHE A 788 -60.14 2.90 45.03
C PHE A 788 -61.03 4.14 44.84
N GLY A 789 -61.50 4.37 43.61
CA GLY A 789 -62.47 5.42 43.28
C GLY A 789 -61.92 6.61 42.48
N ALA A 790 -60.61 6.68 42.20
CA ALA A 790 -59.94 7.80 41.54
C ALA A 790 -60.21 8.00 40.02
N GLY A 791 -61.26 7.40 39.45
CA GLY A 791 -61.47 7.33 37.99
C GLY A 791 -60.56 6.30 37.30
N GLN A 792 -60.68 6.11 35.98
CA GLN A 792 -59.79 5.23 35.20
C GLN A 792 -58.70 6.07 34.52
N PRO A 793 -57.43 5.99 34.94
CA PRO A 793 -56.33 6.65 34.25
C PRO A 793 -56.18 6.12 32.82
N SER A 794 -55.71 6.97 31.91
CA SER A 794 -55.43 6.54 30.53
C SER A 794 -54.31 5.48 30.48
N VAL A 795 -54.32 4.62 29.46
CA VAL A 795 -53.26 3.61 29.26
C VAL A 795 -51.87 4.26 29.21
N SER A 796 -51.74 5.44 28.59
CA SER A 796 -50.48 6.19 28.55
C SER A 796 -50.00 6.67 29.92
N ALA A 797 -50.92 7.13 30.79
CA ALA A 797 -50.58 7.51 32.16
C ALA A 797 -50.14 6.29 32.97
N ARG A 798 -50.85 5.16 32.84
CA ARG A 798 -50.50 3.87 33.46
C ARG A 798 -49.12 3.37 33.03
N LEU A 799 -48.81 3.44 31.74
CA LEU A 799 -47.49 3.08 31.21
C LEU A 799 -46.38 3.98 31.72
N THR A 800 -46.63 5.28 31.87
CA THR A 800 -45.66 6.23 32.44
C THR A 800 -45.36 5.88 33.90
N THR A 801 -46.41 5.63 34.71
CA THR A 801 -46.27 5.20 36.10
C THR A 801 -45.55 3.85 36.22
N LEU A 802 -45.88 2.88 35.35
CA LEU A 802 -45.23 1.58 35.34
C LEU A 802 -43.74 1.71 35.02
N ARG A 803 -43.36 2.49 34.00
CA ARG A 803 -41.96 2.74 33.65
C ARG A 803 -41.21 3.45 34.76
N ALA A 804 -41.81 4.46 35.39
CA ALA A 804 -41.20 5.15 36.53
C ALA A 804 -40.95 4.19 37.72
N THR A 805 -41.92 3.31 38.00
CA THR A 805 -41.82 2.27 39.03
C THR A 805 -40.71 1.26 38.72
N LEU A 806 -40.67 0.74 37.50
CA LEU A 806 -39.62 -0.20 37.06
C LEU A 806 -38.25 0.48 37.00
N THR A 807 -38.16 1.77 36.68
CA THR A 807 -36.92 2.56 36.72
C THR A 807 -36.41 2.68 38.15
N ALA A 808 -37.28 3.05 39.10
CA ALA A 808 -36.92 3.14 40.51
C ALA A 808 -36.47 1.77 41.05
N ARG A 809 -37.16 0.70 40.65
CA ARG A 809 -36.78 -0.67 40.99
C ARG A 809 -35.43 -1.06 40.38
N ALA A 810 -35.21 -0.81 39.09
CA ALA A 810 -33.94 -1.10 38.41
C ALA A 810 -32.76 -0.41 39.09
N LYS A 811 -32.92 0.84 39.55
CA LYS A 811 -31.93 1.55 40.36
C LYS A 811 -31.72 0.90 41.73
N ALA A 812 -32.79 0.54 42.43
CA ALA A 812 -32.72 -0.06 43.76
C ALA A 812 -32.16 -1.50 43.76
N THR A 813 -32.42 -2.28 42.71
CA THR A 813 -32.00 -3.68 42.57
C THR A 813 -30.91 -3.86 41.52
N ARG A 814 -30.14 -2.80 41.24
CA ARG A 814 -29.15 -2.77 40.16
C ARG A 814 -28.16 -3.92 40.23
N ALA A 815 -27.58 -4.16 41.41
CA ALA A 815 -26.61 -5.24 41.63
C ALA A 815 -27.20 -6.64 41.38
N TRP A 816 -28.46 -6.86 41.75
CA TRP A 816 -29.16 -8.12 41.47
C TRP A 816 -29.39 -8.30 39.97
N LEU A 817 -29.83 -7.24 39.28
CA LEU A 817 -30.07 -7.29 37.83
C LEU A 817 -28.77 -7.60 37.07
N PHE A 818 -27.67 -6.95 37.48
CA PHE A 818 -26.35 -7.21 36.93
C PHE A 818 -25.92 -8.67 37.11
N GLU A 819 -26.00 -9.21 38.33
CA GLU A 819 -25.62 -10.61 38.59
C GLU A 819 -26.53 -11.63 37.89
N SER A 820 -27.84 -11.37 37.81
CA SER A 820 -28.78 -12.20 37.04
C SER A 820 -28.37 -12.29 35.57
N ARG A 821 -28.11 -11.12 34.95
CA ARG A 821 -27.72 -11.00 33.54
C ARG A 821 -26.34 -11.61 33.27
N TYR A 822 -25.37 -11.37 34.16
CA TYR A 822 -24.04 -11.96 34.05
C TYR A 822 -24.09 -13.50 34.11
N ARG A 823 -24.89 -14.09 35.01
CA ARG A 823 -25.09 -15.55 35.03
C ARG A 823 -25.79 -16.08 33.79
N ALA A 824 -26.70 -15.31 33.20
CA ALA A 824 -27.40 -15.70 31.97
C ALA A 824 -26.49 -15.71 30.73
N LEU A 825 -25.35 -15.01 30.74
CA LEU A 825 -24.33 -15.11 29.69
C LEU A 825 -23.56 -16.46 29.74
N ASN A 826 -23.65 -17.20 30.85
CA ASN A 826 -22.78 -18.34 31.14
C ASN A 826 -23.40 -19.69 30.73
N VAL A 827 -23.01 -20.21 29.56
CA VAL A 827 -23.01 -21.66 29.27
C VAL A 827 -21.68 -21.99 28.59
N ALA A 828 -20.69 -22.42 29.36
CA ALA A 828 -19.43 -22.88 28.80
C ALA A 828 -19.66 -24.23 28.10
N ASP A 829 -19.78 -24.23 26.78
CA ASP A 829 -19.93 -25.44 25.94
C ASP A 829 -18.63 -26.27 25.80
N ALA A 830 -17.59 -25.95 26.59
CA ALA A 830 -16.29 -26.63 26.50
C ALA A 830 -16.27 -27.94 27.31
N ASP A 831 -15.86 -29.04 26.68
CA ASP A 831 -15.74 -30.33 27.34
C ASP A 831 -14.81 -30.27 28.56
N GLY A 832 -15.33 -30.61 29.75
CA GLY A 832 -14.58 -30.57 31.01
C GLY A 832 -14.75 -29.27 31.81
N ALA A 833 -15.41 -28.25 31.25
CA ALA A 833 -15.69 -26.99 31.94
C ALA A 833 -16.50 -27.18 33.25
N GLN A 834 -17.53 -28.02 33.22
CA GLN A 834 -18.37 -28.29 34.38
C GLN A 834 -17.59 -28.88 35.57
N THR A 835 -16.59 -29.74 35.31
CA THR A 835 -15.74 -30.33 36.34
C THR A 835 -14.94 -29.24 37.07
N LEU A 836 -14.34 -28.31 36.33
CA LEU A 836 -13.61 -27.17 36.90
C LEU A 836 -14.53 -26.22 37.66
N GLN A 837 -15.69 -25.91 37.08
CA GLN A 837 -16.63 -24.96 37.68
C GLN A 837 -17.24 -25.50 38.99
N ASN A 838 -17.42 -26.82 39.11
CA ASN A 838 -17.84 -27.45 40.36
C ASN A 838 -16.73 -27.42 41.43
N ALA A 839 -15.46 -27.61 41.04
CA ALA A 839 -14.33 -27.60 41.97
C ALA A 839 -13.94 -26.17 42.41
N PHE A 840 -14.10 -25.20 41.52
CA PHE A 840 -13.75 -23.79 41.73
C PHE A 840 -14.92 -22.88 41.26
N PRO A 841 -15.99 -22.75 42.06
CA PRO A 841 -17.22 -22.05 41.65
C PRO A 841 -17.05 -20.54 41.43
N GLY A 842 -15.94 -19.95 41.90
CA GLY A 842 -15.62 -18.54 41.69
C GLY A 842 -15.01 -18.20 40.31
N LEU A 843 -14.75 -19.19 39.45
CA LEU A 843 -14.14 -18.96 38.14
C LEU A 843 -15.16 -18.49 37.08
N PRO A 844 -14.93 -17.35 36.41
CA PRO A 844 -15.68 -16.93 35.23
C PRO A 844 -15.56 -17.92 34.07
N PRO A 845 -16.56 -18.03 33.18
CA PRO A 845 -16.47 -18.96 32.05
C PRO A 845 -15.32 -18.70 31.09
N ALA A 846 -14.95 -17.44 30.85
CA ALA A 846 -13.79 -17.11 30.01
C ALA A 846 -12.51 -17.76 30.58
N VAL A 847 -12.34 -17.71 31.90
CA VAL A 847 -11.19 -18.33 32.59
C VAL A 847 -11.28 -19.86 32.54
N VAL A 848 -12.47 -20.43 32.76
CA VAL A 848 -12.68 -21.88 32.63
C VAL A 848 -12.34 -22.35 31.22
N GLN A 849 -12.77 -21.62 30.19
CA GLN A 849 -12.50 -21.95 28.79
C GLN A 849 -11.00 -21.86 28.46
N GLU A 850 -10.29 -20.85 28.96
CA GLU A 850 -8.84 -20.73 28.78
C GLU A 850 -8.09 -21.87 29.49
N LEU A 851 -8.44 -22.20 30.73
CA LEU A 851 -7.84 -23.31 31.46
C LEU A 851 -8.03 -24.66 30.75
N VAL A 852 -9.23 -24.94 30.24
CA VAL A 852 -9.51 -26.15 29.45
C VAL A 852 -8.77 -26.12 28.11
N GLY A 853 -8.70 -24.96 27.45
CA GLY A 853 -8.00 -24.79 26.17
C GLY A 853 -6.50 -25.03 26.26
N HIS A 854 -5.89 -24.76 27.42
CA HIS A 854 -4.46 -24.98 27.69
C HIS A 854 -4.17 -26.29 28.45
N ALA A 855 -5.17 -27.16 28.63
CA ALA A 855 -4.98 -28.50 29.16
C ALA A 855 -4.27 -29.39 28.13
N THR A 856 -3.27 -30.16 28.57
CA THR A 856 -2.68 -31.22 27.73
C THR A 856 -3.73 -32.29 27.40
N PRO A 857 -3.54 -33.10 26.35
CA PRO A 857 -4.50 -34.16 26.01
C PRO A 857 -4.81 -35.12 27.18
N VAL A 858 -3.81 -35.40 28.03
CA VAL A 858 -3.98 -36.25 29.22
C VAL A 858 -4.82 -35.55 30.29
N GLU A 859 -4.53 -34.29 30.57
CA GLU A 859 -5.29 -33.48 31.54
C GLU A 859 -6.75 -33.27 31.09
N ARG A 860 -6.98 -33.07 29.79
CA ARG A 860 -8.33 -32.96 29.22
C ARG A 860 -9.12 -34.26 29.39
N ALA A 861 -8.48 -35.43 29.21
CA ALA A 861 -9.12 -36.72 29.49
C ALA A 861 -9.49 -36.88 30.97
N GLN A 862 -8.63 -36.44 31.90
CA GLN A 862 -8.93 -36.47 33.35
C GLN A 862 -10.13 -35.57 33.70
N LEU A 863 -10.22 -34.38 33.11
CA LEU A 863 -11.33 -33.45 33.33
C LEU A 863 -12.67 -34.00 32.83
N ILE A 864 -12.68 -34.63 31.66
CA ILE A 864 -13.90 -35.11 30.98
C ILE A 864 -14.33 -36.48 31.49
N THR A 865 -13.41 -37.46 31.46
CA THR A 865 -13.73 -38.87 31.71
C THR A 865 -13.68 -39.20 33.20
N GLU A 866 -12.63 -38.77 33.90
CA GLU A 866 -12.43 -39.07 35.33
C GLU A 866 -13.11 -38.06 36.26
N ARG A 867 -13.58 -36.92 35.71
CA ARG A 867 -14.15 -35.78 36.46
C ARG A 867 -13.24 -35.30 37.59
N ARG A 868 -11.92 -35.32 37.35
CA ARG A 868 -10.89 -34.93 38.30
C ARG A 868 -10.09 -33.74 37.76
N VAL A 869 -9.81 -32.77 38.63
CA VAL A 869 -8.97 -31.62 38.26
C VAL A 869 -7.48 -31.97 38.45
N PRO A 870 -6.65 -31.87 37.40
CA PRO A 870 -5.20 -32.06 37.50
C PRO A 870 -4.52 -30.98 38.36
N LEU A 871 -3.41 -31.32 39.03
CA LEU A 871 -2.72 -30.41 39.97
C LEU A 871 -2.30 -29.09 39.30
N ARG A 872 -1.69 -29.15 38.11
CA ARG A 872 -1.24 -27.96 37.37
C ARG A 872 -2.38 -26.98 37.08
N ILE A 873 -3.56 -27.51 36.72
CA ILE A 873 -4.76 -26.71 36.46
C ILE A 873 -5.38 -26.20 37.78
N ALA A 874 -5.35 -27.01 38.85
CA ALA A 874 -5.85 -26.60 40.17
C ALA A 874 -5.01 -25.46 40.78
N GLU A 875 -3.69 -25.51 40.62
CA GLU A 875 -2.76 -24.45 41.03
C GLU A 875 -3.01 -23.17 40.22
N GLU A 876 -3.13 -23.28 38.89
CA GLU A 876 -3.46 -22.14 38.03
C GLU A 876 -4.81 -21.51 38.39
N ALA A 877 -5.84 -22.34 38.60
CA ALA A 877 -7.17 -21.91 39.02
C ALA A 877 -7.14 -21.17 40.38
N SER A 878 -6.31 -21.63 41.31
CA SER A 878 -6.16 -21.02 42.63
C SER A 878 -5.52 -19.63 42.53
N VAL A 879 -4.52 -19.47 41.66
CA VAL A 879 -3.93 -18.15 41.36
C VAL A 879 -4.98 -17.27 40.67
N TYR A 880 -5.71 -17.77 39.68
CA TYR A 880 -6.78 -17.03 39.01
C TYR A 880 -7.82 -16.48 40.00
N LEU A 881 -8.27 -17.26 41.00
CA LEU A 881 -9.21 -16.79 42.01
C LEU A 881 -8.70 -15.57 42.79
N GLN A 882 -7.39 -15.48 43.04
CA GLN A 882 -6.78 -14.30 43.66
C GLN A 882 -6.85 -13.10 42.71
N HIS A 883 -6.44 -13.26 41.45
CA HIS A 883 -6.50 -12.18 40.46
C HIS A 883 -7.94 -11.72 40.17
N ILE A 884 -8.91 -12.63 40.18
CA ILE A 884 -10.34 -12.33 40.04
C ILE A 884 -10.80 -11.49 41.23
N ARG A 885 -10.47 -11.86 42.47
CA ARG A 885 -10.85 -11.07 43.66
C ARG A 885 -10.28 -9.64 43.59
N LEU A 886 -9.02 -9.48 43.19
CA LEU A 886 -8.42 -8.16 42.95
C LEU A 886 -9.12 -7.40 41.82
N ALA A 887 -9.44 -8.06 40.70
CA ALA A 887 -10.20 -7.46 39.62
C ALA A 887 -11.57 -6.97 40.10
N ARG A 888 -12.30 -7.76 40.91
CA ARG A 888 -13.59 -7.37 41.49
C ARG A 888 -13.48 -6.18 42.46
N ALA A 889 -12.38 -6.04 43.19
CA ALA A 889 -12.12 -4.85 44.02
C ALA A 889 -11.92 -3.60 43.15
N TYR A 890 -11.14 -3.72 42.07
CA TYR A 890 -10.92 -2.63 41.11
C TYR A 890 -12.18 -2.27 40.32
N GLU A 891 -13.00 -3.26 39.94
CA GLU A 891 -14.28 -3.02 39.24
C GLU A 891 -15.18 -2.05 39.98
N GLY A 892 -15.29 -2.17 41.31
CA GLY A 892 -16.15 -1.30 42.11
C GLY A 892 -15.70 0.16 42.16
N LEU A 893 -14.48 0.48 41.73
CA LEU A 893 -14.07 1.88 41.53
C LEU A 893 -14.73 2.50 40.30
N TYR A 894 -15.09 1.70 39.29
CA TYR A 894 -15.50 2.18 37.97
C TYR A 894 -16.94 1.82 37.60
N LEU A 895 -17.44 0.68 38.06
CA LEU A 895 -18.77 0.15 37.74
C LEU A 895 -19.76 0.50 38.84
N THR A 896 -20.95 0.95 38.46
CA THR A 896 -21.98 1.35 39.44
C THR A 896 -22.85 0.19 39.93
N SER A 897 -22.89 -0.92 39.18
CA SER A 897 -23.64 -2.13 39.57
C SER A 897 -22.96 -2.97 40.64
N VAL A 898 -21.66 -2.77 40.88
CA VAL A 898 -20.87 -3.64 41.77
C VAL A 898 -20.27 -2.81 42.91
N ALA A 899 -20.39 -3.33 44.12
CA ALA A 899 -19.78 -2.74 45.31
C ALA A 899 -19.41 -3.87 46.26
N SER A 900 -18.22 -3.79 46.84
CA SER A 900 -17.70 -4.79 47.77
C SER A 900 -16.89 -4.14 48.86
N ALA A 901 -16.76 -4.81 50.01
CA ALA A 901 -15.88 -4.36 51.08
C ALA A 901 -14.41 -4.26 50.61
N ASP A 902 -14.00 -5.13 49.68
CA ASP A 902 -12.67 -5.07 49.07
C ASP A 902 -12.48 -3.78 48.24
N THR A 903 -13.54 -3.27 47.60
CA THR A 903 -13.53 -1.98 46.89
C THR A 903 -13.37 -0.81 47.85
N ASP A 904 -14.09 -0.84 48.98
CA ASP A 904 -14.00 0.22 49.99
C ASP A 904 -12.60 0.27 50.61
N CYS A 905 -12.01 -0.89 50.92
CA CYS A 905 -10.63 -1.04 51.38
C CYS A 905 -9.64 -0.47 50.35
N LEU A 906 -9.79 -0.84 49.07
CA LEU A 906 -9.00 -0.27 47.97
C LEU A 906 -9.14 1.25 47.90
N ALA A 907 -10.35 1.80 47.95
CA ALA A 907 -10.58 3.24 47.86
C ALA A 907 -9.95 4.00 49.04
N LEU A 908 -10.12 3.51 50.26
CA LEU A 908 -9.54 4.12 51.48
C LEU A 908 -8.03 4.13 51.45
N HIS A 909 -7.38 3.00 51.15
CA HIS A 909 -5.92 2.96 51.13
C HIS A 909 -5.32 3.62 49.89
N SER A 910 -6.08 3.74 48.79
CA SER A 910 -5.68 4.60 47.66
C SER A 910 -5.64 6.07 48.07
N LEU A 911 -6.58 6.52 48.92
CA LEU A 911 -6.57 7.89 49.47
C LEU A 911 -5.34 8.11 50.36
N GLU A 912 -5.02 7.15 51.23
CA GLU A 912 -3.84 7.20 52.11
C GLU A 912 -2.52 7.27 51.32
N ALA A 913 -2.46 6.59 50.17
CA ALA A 913 -1.28 6.56 49.30
C ALA A 913 -1.07 7.87 48.50
N LEU A 914 -2.01 8.81 48.52
CA LEU A 914 -1.86 10.08 47.79
C LEU A 914 -0.71 10.92 48.40
N PRO A 915 0.17 11.53 47.58
CA PRO A 915 1.33 12.30 48.08
C PRO A 915 1.00 13.45 49.04
N GLN A 916 -0.23 13.97 49.00
CA GLN A 916 -0.72 15.07 49.83
C GLN A 916 -1.71 14.61 50.92
N TRP A 917 -1.77 13.31 51.21
CA TRP A 917 -2.64 12.81 52.28
C TRP A 917 -2.24 13.42 53.64
N PRO A 918 -3.20 13.91 54.44
CA PRO A 918 -2.90 14.59 55.70
C PRO A 918 -2.34 13.64 56.77
N SER A 919 -1.07 13.81 57.14
CA SER A 919 -0.39 12.99 58.17
C SER A 919 -0.93 13.18 59.59
N GLN A 920 -1.73 14.22 59.83
CA GLN A 920 -2.30 14.52 61.15
C GLN A 920 -3.69 13.92 61.38
N VAL A 921 -4.26 13.25 60.37
CA VAL A 921 -5.62 12.69 60.44
C VAL A 921 -5.59 11.17 60.51
N ARG A 922 -6.34 10.63 61.47
CA ARG A 922 -6.72 9.21 61.56
C ARG A 922 -8.20 9.09 61.21
N LEU A 923 -8.51 8.37 60.14
CA LEU A 923 -9.88 8.09 59.72
C LEU A 923 -10.22 6.63 60.02
N GLU A 924 -11.28 6.41 60.80
CA GLU A 924 -11.75 5.07 61.18
C GLU A 924 -13.13 4.80 60.59
N VAL A 925 -13.33 3.60 60.04
CA VAL A 925 -14.62 3.18 59.47
C VAL A 925 -15.24 2.13 60.37
N HIS A 926 -16.40 2.43 60.94
CA HIS A 926 -17.12 1.56 61.87
C HIS A 926 -18.42 1.04 61.26
N ASN A 927 -18.78 -0.20 61.57
CA ASN A 927 -20.01 -0.82 61.07
C ASN A 927 -21.24 -0.38 61.89
N ARG A 928 -22.30 0.08 61.21
CA ARG A 928 -23.65 0.43 61.74
C ARG A 928 -23.75 1.59 62.74
N PHE A 929 -22.80 1.77 63.67
CA PHE A 929 -22.84 2.84 64.68
C PHE A 929 -21.43 3.29 65.10
N PHE A 930 -21.30 4.45 65.76
CA PHE A 930 -20.02 5.12 66.08
C PHE A 930 -18.98 4.26 66.82
N GLY A 931 -19.44 3.45 67.79
CA GLY A 931 -18.60 2.50 68.53
C GLY A 931 -18.68 1.06 68.02
N GLY A 932 -19.16 0.86 66.79
CA GLY A 932 -19.32 -0.47 66.19
C GLY A 932 -17.98 -1.17 65.91
N PRO A 933 -18.00 -2.42 65.42
CA PRO A 933 -16.77 -3.08 64.98
C PRO A 933 -16.02 -2.22 63.95
N LEU A 934 -14.71 -2.02 64.16
CA LEU A 934 -13.83 -1.36 63.21
C LEU A 934 -13.73 -2.24 61.95
N ILE A 935 -14.10 -1.66 60.81
CA ILE A 935 -13.99 -2.30 59.50
C ILE A 935 -12.60 -2.04 58.94
N ASP A 936 -12.19 -0.77 58.92
CA ASP A 936 -10.95 -0.33 58.30
C ASP A 936 -10.48 1.01 58.90
N SER A 937 -9.22 1.38 58.66
CA SER A 937 -8.64 2.62 59.16
C SER A 937 -7.42 3.06 58.37
N ILE A 938 -7.32 4.37 58.12
CA ILE A 938 -6.20 4.99 57.39
C ILE A 938 -5.63 6.19 58.16
N GLY A 939 -4.34 6.47 57.93
CA GLY A 939 -3.57 7.51 58.62
C GLY A 939 -2.85 6.99 59.88
N PRO A 940 -1.86 7.73 60.41
CA PRO A 940 -1.04 7.28 61.53
C PRO A 940 -1.86 6.96 62.78
N GLN A 941 -1.48 5.91 63.50
CA GLN A 941 -2.20 5.46 64.70
C GLN A 941 -2.19 6.51 65.83
N ASP A 942 -1.15 7.34 65.87
CA ASP A 942 -0.91 8.41 66.84
C ASP A 942 -1.33 9.80 66.32
N ALA A 943 -2.07 9.87 65.21
CA ALA A 943 -2.48 11.14 64.62
C ALA A 943 -3.42 11.92 65.56
N PRO A 944 -3.21 13.24 65.75
CA PRO A 944 -3.95 14.04 66.72
C PRO A 944 -5.42 14.28 66.35
N ILE A 945 -5.78 14.18 65.07
CA ILE A 945 -7.14 14.43 64.57
C ILE A 945 -7.80 13.10 64.23
N ARG A 946 -8.71 12.62 65.09
CA ARG A 946 -9.51 11.42 64.83
C ARG A 946 -10.85 11.77 64.17
N LYS A 947 -11.21 11.05 63.11
CA LYS A 947 -12.49 11.15 62.40
C LYS A 947 -13.09 9.76 62.18
N VAL A 948 -14.41 9.68 62.20
CA VAL A 948 -15.14 8.41 62.12
C VAL A 948 -16.14 8.43 60.97
N LEU A 949 -16.13 7.40 60.13
CA LEU A 949 -17.18 7.11 59.17
C LEU A 949 -18.02 5.92 59.66
N ILE A 950 -19.32 6.11 59.82
CA ILE A 950 -20.25 5.04 60.15
C ILE A 950 -20.82 4.48 58.86
N LYS A 951 -20.56 3.20 58.57
CA LYS A 951 -21.04 2.53 57.38
C LYS A 951 -22.44 1.93 57.59
N ASP A 952 -23.37 2.27 56.70
CA ASP A 952 -24.70 1.64 56.59
C ASP A 952 -24.99 1.24 55.13
N GLY A 953 -24.92 -0.07 54.86
CA GLY A 953 -24.92 -0.59 53.49
C GLY A 953 -23.70 -0.07 52.72
N ASN A 954 -23.94 0.64 51.62
CA ASN A 954 -22.90 1.27 50.79
C ASN A 954 -22.81 2.79 51.00
N ARG A 955 -23.37 3.31 52.10
CA ARG A 955 -23.33 4.74 52.44
C ARG A 955 -22.63 4.96 53.77
N TYR A 956 -22.13 6.17 53.96
CA TYR A 956 -21.27 6.55 55.08
C TYR A 956 -21.80 7.82 55.72
N GLU A 957 -21.77 7.86 57.05
CA GLU A 957 -22.09 9.04 57.84
C GLU A 957 -20.82 9.54 58.54
N ALA A 958 -20.50 10.83 58.43
CA ALA A 958 -19.27 11.40 58.97
C ALA A 958 -19.47 11.97 60.38
N ARG A 959 -18.56 11.61 61.30
CA ARG A 959 -18.54 12.00 62.71
C ARG A 959 -17.14 12.47 63.13
N ASP A 960 -17.07 13.35 64.13
CA ASP A 960 -15.79 13.72 64.75
C ASP A 960 -15.39 12.75 65.89
N ALA A 961 -14.32 13.07 66.63
CA ALA A 961 -13.82 12.21 67.70
C ALA A 961 -14.78 12.07 68.88
N ASP A 962 -15.69 13.03 69.09
CA ASP A 962 -16.62 13.13 70.21
C ASP A 962 -18.06 12.70 69.82
N ASP A 963 -18.23 12.05 68.67
CA ASP A 963 -19.51 11.61 68.08
C ASP A 963 -20.43 12.77 67.64
N HIS A 964 -19.91 13.97 67.38
CA HIS A 964 -20.70 15.03 66.74
C HIS A 964 -20.88 14.75 65.25
N HIS A 965 -22.10 14.98 64.76
CA HIS A 965 -22.48 14.83 63.36
C HIS A 965 -21.78 15.87 62.47
N LEU A 966 -21.03 15.40 61.48
CA LEU A 966 -20.41 16.24 60.43
C LEU A 966 -21.22 16.19 59.13
N HIS A 967 -21.68 15.00 58.71
CA HIS A 967 -22.48 14.81 57.50
C HIS A 967 -23.32 13.54 57.54
N GLY A 968 -24.49 13.57 56.90
CA GLY A 968 -25.42 12.46 56.84
C GLY A 968 -24.96 11.33 55.90
N LEU A 969 -25.79 10.30 55.74
CA LEU A 969 -25.51 9.17 54.86
C LEU A 969 -25.29 9.60 53.40
N ASP A 970 -24.06 9.44 52.91
CA ASP A 970 -23.64 9.78 51.56
C ASP A 970 -22.64 8.74 51.00
N ASP A 971 -22.11 8.97 49.80
CA ASP A 971 -21.03 8.15 49.25
C ASP A 971 -19.72 8.31 50.05
N LEU A 972 -18.80 7.36 49.88
CA LEU A 972 -17.52 7.30 50.61
C LEU A 972 -16.72 8.60 50.45
N TYR A 973 -16.56 9.08 49.21
CA TYR A 973 -15.68 10.21 48.89
C TYR A 973 -16.24 11.53 49.45
N SER A 974 -17.55 11.74 49.30
CA SER A 974 -18.24 12.90 49.89
C SER A 974 -18.13 12.88 51.41
N SER A 975 -18.32 11.71 52.03
CA SER A 975 -18.19 11.54 53.48
C SER A 975 -16.77 11.79 53.99
N VAL A 976 -15.75 11.36 53.24
CA VAL A 976 -14.33 11.67 53.54
C VAL A 976 -14.08 13.18 53.50
N LEU A 977 -14.53 13.88 52.46
CA LEU A 977 -14.34 15.34 52.37
C LEU A 977 -15.06 16.11 53.49
N HIS A 978 -16.23 15.62 53.93
CA HIS A 978 -16.94 16.17 55.08
C HIS A 978 -16.26 15.84 56.43
N ALA A 979 -15.55 14.71 56.51
CA ALA A 979 -14.79 14.34 57.71
C ALA A 979 -13.51 15.16 57.87
N LEU A 980 -12.81 15.47 56.77
CA LEU A 980 -11.55 16.22 56.77
C LEU A 980 -11.74 17.69 57.19
N PRO A 981 -10.94 18.21 58.14
CA PRO A 981 -10.94 19.63 58.44
C PRO A 981 -10.40 20.48 57.27
N ASP A 982 -10.71 21.77 57.27
CA ASP A 982 -10.49 22.64 56.11
C ASP A 982 -9.01 22.75 55.68
N ALA A 983 -8.06 22.76 56.63
CA ALA A 983 -6.64 22.88 56.31
C ALA A 983 -6.11 21.63 55.60
N GLU A 984 -6.46 20.46 56.11
CA GLU A 984 -6.10 19.15 55.60
C GLU A 984 -6.79 18.87 54.25
N ARG A 985 -8.06 19.28 54.12
CA ARG A 985 -8.81 19.16 52.87
C ARG A 985 -8.24 20.07 51.77
N ASN A 986 -7.83 21.29 52.12
CA ASN A 986 -7.13 22.20 51.21
C ASN A 986 -5.76 21.66 50.79
N GLN A 987 -5.01 21.02 51.69
CA GLN A 987 -3.74 20.36 51.38
C GLN A 987 -3.92 19.27 50.31
N LEU A 988 -5.00 18.49 50.38
CA LEU A 988 -5.33 17.46 49.39
C LEU A 988 -5.83 18.06 48.05
N GLY A 989 -6.06 19.38 47.98
CA GLY A 989 -6.51 20.08 46.77
C GLY A 989 -8.04 20.21 46.61
N PHE A 990 -8.83 19.95 47.66
CA PHE A 990 -10.30 19.95 47.62
C PHE A 990 -10.91 21.01 48.54
N PRO A 991 -10.95 22.30 48.18
CA PRO A 991 -11.41 23.36 49.07
C PRO A 991 -12.89 23.22 49.53
N HIS A 992 -13.72 22.52 48.76
CA HIS A 992 -15.16 22.38 49.01
C HIS A 992 -15.57 20.92 49.23
N THR A 993 -16.48 20.68 50.19
CA THR A 993 -16.95 19.32 50.53
C THR A 993 -17.81 18.67 49.43
N GLY A 994 -18.40 19.47 48.53
CA GLY A 994 -19.18 18.96 47.39
C GLY A 994 -18.34 18.38 46.24
N GLN A 995 -17.03 18.25 46.40
CA GLN A 995 -16.11 17.77 45.36
C GLN A 995 -15.87 16.25 45.40
N GLY A 996 -16.79 15.46 45.99
CA GLY A 996 -16.65 14.01 46.15
C GLY A 996 -16.38 13.28 44.84
N GLN A 997 -17.04 13.66 43.74
CA GLN A 997 -16.78 13.08 42.40
C GLN A 997 -15.37 13.35 41.89
N ALA A 998 -14.79 14.53 42.18
CA ALA A 998 -13.43 14.85 41.76
C ALA A 998 -12.40 14.04 42.59
N LEU A 999 -12.69 13.80 43.88
CA LEU A 999 -11.87 12.90 44.70
C LEU A 999 -11.97 11.45 44.21
N ALA A 1000 -13.17 10.99 43.85
CA ALA A 1000 -13.38 9.68 43.24
C ALA A 1000 -12.57 9.52 41.95
N ALA A 1001 -12.59 10.52 41.06
CA ALA A 1001 -11.79 10.52 39.83
C ALA A 1001 -10.28 10.50 40.12
N LEU A 1002 -9.81 11.19 41.17
CA LEU A 1002 -8.40 11.16 41.57
C LEU A 1002 -7.97 9.75 42.02
N VAL A 1003 -8.80 9.08 42.82
CA VAL A 1003 -8.58 7.69 43.27
C VAL A 1003 -8.67 6.70 42.11
N GLN A 1004 -9.64 6.85 41.22
CA GLN A 1004 -9.78 6.03 40.00
C GLN A 1004 -8.55 6.13 39.09
N ASN A 1005 -7.90 7.30 39.02
CA ASN A 1005 -6.69 7.50 38.23
C ASN A 1005 -5.41 7.06 38.97
N ASN A 1006 -5.47 6.87 40.30
CA ASN A 1006 -4.33 6.49 41.14
C ASN A 1006 -4.73 5.41 42.15
N PRO A 1007 -5.26 4.25 41.70
CA PRO A 1007 -5.64 3.19 42.62
C PRO A 1007 -4.38 2.57 43.26
N LEU A 1008 -4.52 2.10 44.51
CA LEU A 1008 -3.45 1.41 45.22
C LEU A 1008 -2.97 0.18 44.42
N PRO A 1009 -1.65 0.02 44.18
CA PRO A 1009 -1.12 -1.13 43.45
C PRO A 1009 -1.57 -2.48 44.04
N ARG A 1010 -1.77 -3.49 43.18
CA ARG A 1010 -2.30 -4.80 43.57
C ARG A 1010 -1.45 -5.52 44.63
N GLN A 1011 -0.14 -5.36 44.56
CA GLN A 1011 0.82 -5.92 45.51
C GLN A 1011 0.64 -5.36 46.93
N ASP A 1012 0.23 -4.10 47.05
CA ASP A 1012 -0.03 -3.43 48.33
C ASP A 1012 -1.46 -3.71 48.82
N LEU A 1013 -2.41 -3.88 47.88
CA LEU A 1013 -3.79 -4.24 48.20
C LEU A 1013 -3.94 -5.67 48.72
N ALA A 1014 -3.24 -6.65 48.14
CA ALA A 1014 -3.44 -8.06 48.48
C ALA A 1014 -3.23 -8.37 49.99
N PRO A 1015 -2.18 -7.86 50.67
CA PRO A 1015 -2.03 -7.99 52.12
C PRO A 1015 -3.19 -7.38 52.91
N LEU A 1016 -3.70 -6.22 52.50
CA LEU A 1016 -4.82 -5.53 53.16
C LEU A 1016 -6.12 -6.35 53.08
N LEU A 1017 -6.32 -7.08 51.97
CA LEU A 1017 -7.46 -7.98 51.77
C LEU A 1017 -7.30 -9.36 52.46
N ASN A 1018 -6.25 -9.53 53.28
CA ASN A 1018 -5.85 -10.80 53.90
C ASN A 1018 -5.68 -11.94 52.88
N MET A 1019 -5.17 -11.60 51.68
CA MET A 1019 -4.86 -12.58 50.65
C MET A 1019 -3.45 -13.13 50.86
N GLN A 1020 -3.16 -14.26 50.21
CA GLN A 1020 -1.78 -14.73 50.12
C GLN A 1020 -0.92 -13.64 49.49
N ALA A 1021 0.20 -13.30 50.13
CA ALA A 1021 1.10 -12.28 49.62
C ALA A 1021 1.57 -12.62 48.20
N ILE A 1022 1.38 -11.68 47.29
CA ILE A 1022 1.95 -11.76 45.94
C ILE A 1022 3.46 -11.67 46.11
N LYS A 1023 4.19 -12.66 45.60
CA LYS A 1023 5.65 -12.66 45.65
C LYS A 1023 6.19 -12.04 44.35
N PRO A 1024 7.18 -11.15 44.42
CA PRO A 1024 7.89 -10.69 43.24
C PRO A 1024 8.37 -11.87 42.39
N GLY A 1025 8.22 -11.77 41.07
CA GLY A 1025 8.61 -12.80 40.11
C GLY A 1025 7.93 -14.17 40.24
N SER A 1026 6.87 -14.28 41.04
CA SER A 1026 6.00 -15.47 41.05
C SER A 1026 5.48 -15.76 39.65
N ARG A 1027 5.33 -17.05 39.32
CA ARG A 1027 4.78 -17.50 38.04
C ARG A 1027 3.83 -18.64 38.29
N SER A 1028 2.65 -18.55 37.70
CA SER A 1028 1.70 -19.64 37.77
C SER A 1028 2.16 -20.81 36.87
N PRO A 1029 1.81 -22.06 37.17
CA PRO A 1029 2.32 -23.24 36.45
C PRO A 1029 2.02 -23.26 34.94
N MET A 1030 0.93 -22.63 34.51
CA MET A 1030 0.55 -22.49 33.10
C MET A 1030 0.95 -21.13 32.51
N ARG A 1031 1.46 -20.20 33.34
CA ARG A 1031 1.78 -18.81 32.97
C ARG A 1031 0.60 -18.07 32.33
N LEU A 1032 -0.64 -18.37 32.75
CA LEU A 1032 -1.85 -17.71 32.25
C LEU A 1032 -2.29 -16.60 33.20
N ALA A 1033 -2.48 -16.94 34.47
CA ALA A 1033 -2.91 -16.03 35.53
C ALA A 1033 -1.80 -15.07 35.96
N ASP A 1034 -0.55 -15.55 36.01
CA ASP A 1034 0.61 -14.76 36.41
C ASP A 1034 1.87 -15.15 35.61
N GLY A 1035 2.71 -14.16 35.28
CA GLY A 1035 3.96 -14.38 34.54
C GLY A 1035 3.78 -14.77 33.07
N ARG A 1036 2.66 -14.42 32.44
CA ARG A 1036 2.38 -14.66 31.00
C ARG A 1036 3.44 -13.99 30.12
N LEU A 1037 4.11 -14.79 29.30
CA LEU A 1037 5.10 -14.29 28.34
C LEU A 1037 4.38 -13.76 27.11
N GLY A 1038 4.38 -12.44 26.96
CA GLY A 1038 3.92 -11.78 25.74
C GLY A 1038 5.05 -11.47 24.76
N TYR A 1039 4.71 -10.81 23.65
CA TYR A 1039 5.71 -10.31 22.69
C TYR A 1039 6.09 -8.86 22.99
N PRO A 1040 7.39 -8.54 23.13
CA PRO A 1040 7.83 -7.15 23.25
C PRO A 1040 7.55 -6.37 21.97
N LEU A 1041 7.60 -5.04 22.09
CA LEU A 1041 7.62 -4.14 20.94
C LEU A 1041 8.84 -4.44 20.05
N SER A 1042 8.63 -4.57 18.73
CA SER A 1042 9.67 -5.00 17.78
C SER A 1042 10.85 -4.02 17.61
N GLY A 1043 10.66 -2.75 18.01
CA GLY A 1043 11.63 -1.67 17.82
C GLY A 1043 11.79 -1.19 16.36
N ARG A 1044 10.99 -1.71 15.41
CA ARG A 1044 11.07 -1.38 13.97
C ARG A 1044 10.16 -0.26 13.50
N GLY A 1045 9.25 0.23 14.35
CA GLY A 1045 8.34 1.32 13.97
C GLY A 1045 9.05 2.67 13.82
N GLU A 1046 8.76 3.40 12.74
CA GLU A 1046 8.90 4.86 12.73
C GLU A 1046 7.89 5.43 13.74
N VAL A 1047 8.34 5.86 14.91
CA VAL A 1047 7.44 6.48 15.88
C VAL A 1047 8.03 7.80 16.34
N ASP A 1048 7.30 8.88 16.04
CA ASP A 1048 7.34 10.12 16.79
C ASP A 1048 7.04 9.81 18.27
N TRP A 1049 8.12 9.54 19.00
CA TRP A 1049 8.29 9.29 20.43
C TRP A 1049 7.07 9.51 21.37
N HIS A 1050 6.44 8.44 21.84
CA HIS A 1050 5.89 8.35 23.21
C HIS A 1050 5.87 6.89 23.68
N VAL A 1051 7.00 6.40 24.22
CA VAL A 1051 7.04 5.11 24.92
C VAL A 1051 6.11 5.17 26.14
N THR A 1052 5.13 4.28 26.20
CA THR A 1052 4.16 4.21 27.31
C THR A 1052 4.77 3.56 28.56
N ASP A 1053 4.18 3.83 29.72
CA ASP A 1053 4.57 3.21 30.99
C ASP A 1053 4.43 1.68 30.93
N GLU A 1054 3.36 1.18 30.31
CA GLU A 1054 3.14 -0.25 30.11
C GLU A 1054 4.20 -0.88 29.20
N SER A 1055 4.65 -0.18 28.15
CA SER A 1055 5.74 -0.66 27.30
C SER A 1055 7.03 -0.87 28.09
N LEU A 1056 7.34 0.04 29.03
CA LEU A 1056 8.49 -0.11 29.93
C LEU A 1056 8.28 -1.24 30.95
N LEU A 1057 7.08 -1.36 31.54
CA LEU A 1057 6.75 -2.44 32.47
C LEU A 1057 6.86 -3.81 31.81
N ASP A 1058 6.44 -3.94 30.56
CA ASP A 1058 6.58 -5.18 29.78
C ASP A 1058 8.03 -5.57 29.57
N LYS A 1059 8.89 -4.61 29.21
CA LYS A 1059 10.33 -4.86 29.11
C LYS A 1059 10.91 -5.33 30.44
N ILE A 1060 10.50 -4.73 31.56
CA ILE A 1060 10.92 -5.17 32.90
C ILE A 1060 10.40 -6.58 33.23
N ARG A 1061 9.15 -6.91 32.88
CA ARG A 1061 8.56 -8.26 33.05
C ARG A 1061 9.35 -9.31 32.29
N ILE A 1062 9.81 -9.01 31.07
CA ILE A 1062 10.64 -9.91 30.24
C ILE A 1062 12.04 -10.14 30.84
N LEU A 1063 12.59 -9.16 31.55
CA LEU A 1063 13.85 -9.34 32.29
C LEU A 1063 13.73 -10.37 33.42
N GLU A 1064 12.49 -10.75 33.78
CA GLU A 1064 12.23 -11.89 34.67
C GLU A 1064 12.94 -11.74 36.03
N LEU A 1065 12.84 -10.55 36.61
CA LEU A 1065 13.44 -10.18 37.90
C LEU A 1065 12.60 -10.74 39.05
N GLU A 1066 13.21 -11.59 39.89
CA GLU A 1066 12.49 -12.38 40.91
C GLU A 1066 12.42 -11.71 42.29
N ASP A 1067 13.17 -10.63 42.49
CA ASP A 1067 13.38 -9.95 43.77
C ASP A 1067 12.65 -8.60 43.88
N ALA A 1068 12.00 -8.14 42.80
CA ALA A 1068 11.27 -6.87 42.79
C ALA A 1068 10.11 -6.87 41.79
N PHE A 1069 9.06 -6.13 42.08
CA PHE A 1069 7.97 -5.92 41.13
C PHE A 1069 8.37 -4.97 40.00
N PRO A 1070 7.86 -5.17 38.77
CA PRO A 1070 8.12 -4.28 37.64
C PRO A 1070 7.81 -2.81 37.94
N GLU A 1071 6.71 -2.56 38.65
CA GLU A 1071 6.22 -1.23 39.03
C GLU A 1071 7.19 -0.53 40.01
N ASP A 1072 7.79 -1.27 40.94
CA ASP A 1072 8.80 -0.76 41.86
C ASP A 1072 10.11 -0.41 41.14
N ILE A 1073 10.48 -1.21 40.14
CA ILE A 1073 11.67 -0.98 39.33
C ILE A 1073 11.47 0.27 38.48
N LEU A 1074 10.34 0.40 37.79
CA LEU A 1074 10.02 1.58 36.99
C LEU A 1074 9.96 2.85 37.85
N SER A 1075 9.32 2.76 39.03
CA SER A 1075 9.23 3.88 39.97
C SER A 1075 10.61 4.32 40.47
N ARG A 1076 11.49 3.37 40.83
CA ARG A 1076 12.87 3.70 41.23
C ARG A 1076 13.69 4.28 40.09
N LEU A 1077 13.54 3.77 38.87
CA LEU A 1077 14.21 4.32 37.69
C LEU A 1077 13.79 5.78 37.45
N ARG A 1078 12.51 6.13 37.64
CA ARG A 1078 12.03 7.51 37.57
C ARG A 1078 12.57 8.41 38.66
N GLN A 1079 12.72 7.90 39.88
CA GLN A 1079 13.30 8.66 41.00
C GLN A 1079 14.77 9.06 40.73
N THR A 1080 15.46 8.39 39.81
CA THR A 1080 16.80 8.81 39.35
C THR A 1080 16.78 10.05 38.43
N GLY A 1081 15.59 10.51 38.02
CA GLY A 1081 15.40 11.66 37.12
C GLY A 1081 15.34 11.28 35.63
N TRP A 1082 15.36 9.99 35.30
CA TRP A 1082 15.32 9.52 33.91
C TRP A 1082 13.93 9.67 33.28
N ASN A 1083 13.90 10.05 32.01
CA ASN A 1083 12.69 10.05 31.19
C ASN A 1083 12.44 8.67 30.54
N ASN A 1084 11.24 8.47 29.96
CA ASN A 1084 10.87 7.18 29.38
C ASN A 1084 11.83 6.69 28.27
N ARG A 1085 12.49 7.60 27.52
CA ARG A 1085 13.45 7.22 26.47
C ARG A 1085 14.75 6.68 27.06
N GLU A 1086 15.27 7.32 28.10
CA GLU A 1086 16.48 6.86 28.80
C GLU A 1086 16.25 5.49 29.45
N ILE A 1087 15.08 5.31 30.07
CA ILE A 1087 14.66 4.02 30.63
C ILE A 1087 14.55 2.96 29.53
N ASP A 1088 13.90 3.28 28.41
CA ASP A 1088 13.74 2.36 27.28
C ASP A 1088 15.08 1.87 26.73
N GLN A 1089 16.01 2.78 26.49
CA GLN A 1089 17.36 2.46 26.00
C GLN A 1089 18.12 1.54 26.97
N ARG A 1090 17.99 1.79 28.28
CA ARG A 1090 18.63 0.94 29.29
C ARG A 1090 18.01 -0.45 29.32
N LEU A 1091 16.69 -0.56 29.27
CA LEU A 1091 16.00 -1.85 29.26
C LEU A 1091 16.30 -2.64 27.97
N ASN A 1092 16.38 -1.99 26.80
CA ASN A 1092 16.80 -2.64 25.56
C ASN A 1092 18.23 -3.21 25.66
N THR A 1093 19.14 -2.48 26.30
CA THR A 1093 20.50 -2.96 26.57
C THR A 1093 20.46 -4.23 27.42
N LEU A 1094 19.65 -4.25 28.48
CA LEU A 1094 19.52 -5.42 29.35
C LEU A 1094 18.85 -6.61 28.66
N LEU A 1095 17.87 -6.37 27.80
CA LEU A 1095 17.26 -7.43 26.99
C LEU A 1095 18.28 -8.04 26.01
N GLY A 1096 19.15 -7.20 25.41
CA GLY A 1096 20.28 -7.66 24.61
C GLY A 1096 21.26 -8.52 25.42
N GLU A 1097 21.69 -8.03 26.59
CA GLU A 1097 22.54 -8.80 27.52
C GLU A 1097 21.90 -10.14 27.92
N GLN A 1098 20.59 -10.16 28.21
CA GLN A 1098 19.85 -11.36 28.58
C GLN A 1098 19.89 -12.40 27.44
N LEU A 1099 19.67 -11.96 26.20
CA LEU A 1099 19.72 -12.83 25.02
C LEU A 1099 21.12 -13.40 24.78
N ASP A 1100 22.15 -12.56 24.84
CA ASP A 1100 23.54 -12.98 24.66
C ASP A 1100 23.98 -13.97 25.75
N LEU A 1101 23.60 -13.70 27.01
CA LEU A 1101 23.90 -14.59 28.13
C LEU A 1101 23.21 -15.93 27.97
N ARG A 1102 21.91 -15.92 27.60
CA ARG A 1102 21.13 -17.15 27.41
C ARG A 1102 21.71 -17.99 26.28
N ALA A 1103 22.03 -17.37 25.14
CA ALA A 1103 22.67 -18.05 24.01
C ALA A 1103 24.02 -18.65 24.42
N SER A 1104 24.86 -17.89 25.15
CA SER A 1104 26.16 -18.37 25.61
C SER A 1104 26.05 -19.53 26.60
N LEU A 1105 25.12 -19.48 27.56
CA LEU A 1105 24.94 -20.55 28.54
C LEU A 1105 24.31 -21.79 27.90
N THR A 1106 23.30 -21.64 27.03
CA THR A 1106 22.69 -22.76 26.30
C THR A 1106 23.69 -23.47 25.39
N ALA A 1107 24.46 -22.72 24.58
CA ALA A 1107 25.49 -23.31 23.73
C ALA A 1107 26.53 -24.09 24.57
N TRP A 1108 26.93 -23.53 25.72
CA TRP A 1108 27.85 -24.18 26.63
C TRP A 1108 27.24 -25.41 27.33
N THR A 1109 25.96 -25.42 27.70
CA THR A 1109 25.30 -26.63 28.23
C THR A 1109 25.11 -27.69 27.15
N ASP A 1110 24.80 -27.30 25.92
CA ASP A 1110 24.56 -28.22 24.79
C ASP A 1110 25.85 -28.89 24.26
N GLU A 1111 27.02 -28.27 24.45
CA GLU A 1111 28.33 -28.91 24.21
C GLU A 1111 28.43 -30.29 24.91
N VAL A 1112 27.69 -30.50 26.00
CA VAL A 1112 27.64 -31.77 26.76
C VAL A 1112 26.90 -32.87 26.00
N ILE A 1113 25.87 -32.54 25.22
CA ILE A 1113 25.10 -33.50 24.42
C ILE A 1113 25.95 -34.03 23.23
N ALA A 1114 26.93 -33.23 22.79
CA ALA A 1114 27.78 -33.54 21.64
C ALA A 1114 29.11 -34.26 21.97
N MET A 1115 29.50 -34.39 23.25
CA MET A 1115 30.78 -35.00 23.68
C MET A 1115 30.59 -36.21 24.62
N SER A 1116 31.55 -37.15 24.61
CA SER A 1116 31.62 -38.43 25.37
C SER A 1116 31.17 -38.36 26.86
N PRO A 1117 30.73 -39.47 27.51
CA PRO A 1117 29.87 -39.41 28.68
C PRO A 1117 30.55 -38.75 29.89
N MET A 1118 30.05 -37.56 30.23
CA MET A 1118 30.37 -36.84 31.46
C MET A 1118 29.60 -37.47 32.63
N SER A 1119 30.20 -37.58 33.82
CA SER A 1119 29.49 -38.11 35.00
C SER A 1119 28.35 -37.18 35.43
N GLN A 1120 27.29 -37.72 36.05
CA GLN A 1120 26.17 -36.92 36.57
C GLN A 1120 26.64 -35.76 37.47
N THR A 1121 27.69 -35.96 38.26
CA THR A 1121 28.28 -34.92 39.12
C THR A 1121 28.78 -33.70 38.36
N HIS A 1122 29.36 -33.89 37.17
CA HIS A 1122 29.80 -32.79 36.31
C HIS A 1122 28.63 -32.12 35.57
N ILE A 1123 27.57 -32.88 35.25
CA ILE A 1123 26.33 -32.32 34.68
C ILE A 1123 25.67 -31.40 35.71
N ASP A 1124 25.46 -31.90 36.93
CA ASP A 1124 24.89 -31.13 38.05
C ASP A 1124 25.76 -29.89 38.38
N SER A 1125 27.10 -30.03 38.34
CA SER A 1125 28.05 -28.92 38.52
C SER A 1125 27.86 -27.82 37.47
N ARG A 1126 27.72 -28.18 36.19
CA ARG A 1126 27.47 -27.21 35.11
C ARG A 1126 26.09 -26.56 35.21
N GLU A 1127 25.05 -27.31 35.57
CA GLU A 1127 23.72 -26.75 35.81
C GLU A 1127 23.76 -25.71 36.93
N ARG A 1128 24.41 -26.02 38.06
CA ARG A 1128 24.61 -25.06 39.16
C ARG A 1128 25.43 -23.84 38.77
N ILE A 1129 26.48 -24.01 37.97
CA ILE A 1129 27.28 -22.88 37.46
C ILE A 1129 26.42 -22.01 36.52
N SER A 1130 25.64 -22.62 35.63
CA SER A 1130 24.71 -21.91 34.73
C SER A 1130 23.75 -21.04 35.55
N GLU A 1131 23.10 -21.66 36.54
CA GLU A 1131 22.13 -21.00 37.41
C GLU A 1131 22.79 -19.89 38.25
N ALA A 1132 24.00 -20.14 38.77
CA ALA A 1132 24.76 -19.15 39.53
C ALA A 1132 25.12 -17.90 38.69
N ILE A 1133 25.56 -18.10 37.44
CA ILE A 1133 25.88 -17.01 36.52
C ILE A 1133 24.61 -16.23 36.16
N TRP A 1134 23.51 -16.94 35.85
CA TRP A 1134 22.24 -16.33 35.50
C TRP A 1134 21.65 -15.53 36.67
N SER A 1135 21.64 -16.12 37.86
CA SER A 1135 21.22 -15.47 39.10
C SER A 1135 22.07 -14.24 39.42
N HIS A 1136 23.40 -14.33 39.26
CA HIS A 1136 24.29 -13.19 39.47
C HIS A 1136 23.97 -12.04 38.50
N TRP A 1137 23.80 -12.32 37.20
CA TRP A 1137 23.42 -11.29 36.23
C TRP A 1137 22.08 -10.64 36.61
N ARG A 1138 21.06 -11.44 36.95
CA ARG A 1138 19.71 -10.98 37.31
C ARG A 1138 19.72 -10.05 38.53
N LEU A 1139 20.50 -10.37 39.56
CA LEU A 1139 20.57 -9.57 40.79
C LEU A 1139 21.36 -8.27 40.61
N ASN A 1140 22.29 -8.21 39.64
CA ASN A 1140 23.25 -7.10 39.49
C ASN A 1140 23.03 -6.23 38.23
N ASN A 1141 21.97 -6.46 37.43
CA ASN A 1141 21.81 -5.82 36.12
C ASN A 1141 21.40 -4.32 36.13
N LEU A 1142 20.91 -3.80 37.26
CA LEU A 1142 20.38 -2.43 37.41
C LEU A 1142 20.99 -1.69 38.64
N PRO A 1143 22.30 -1.42 38.65
CA PRO A 1143 22.98 -0.76 39.78
C PRO A 1143 22.50 0.68 40.02
N GLU A 1144 21.89 1.33 39.02
CA GLU A 1144 21.45 2.73 39.07
C GLU A 1144 20.32 2.96 40.08
N ILE A 1145 19.55 1.91 40.39
CA ILE A 1145 18.48 1.92 41.40
C ILE A 1145 18.89 1.22 42.71
N GLY A 1146 20.19 1.03 42.91
CA GLY A 1146 20.73 0.42 44.12
C GLY A 1146 20.50 -1.09 44.22
N ARG A 1147 20.25 -1.81 43.11
CA ARG A 1147 20.26 -3.28 43.13
C ARG A 1147 21.67 -3.77 43.43
N THR A 1148 21.76 -4.62 44.46
CA THR A 1148 22.94 -4.96 45.26
C THR A 1148 24.06 -5.65 44.49
N PHE A 1149 25.31 -5.37 44.87
CA PHE A 1149 26.53 -6.07 44.42
C PHE A 1149 26.65 -7.47 45.07
N GLU A 1150 25.69 -8.35 44.81
CA GLU A 1150 25.78 -9.73 45.32
C GLU A 1150 26.96 -10.45 44.64
N PRO A 1151 27.86 -11.11 45.41
CA PRO A 1151 28.97 -11.83 44.83
C PRO A 1151 28.48 -12.97 43.94
N LEU A 1152 29.27 -13.35 42.93
CA LEU A 1152 29.01 -14.58 42.18
C LEU A 1152 29.24 -15.77 43.13
N ARG A 1153 28.15 -16.43 43.52
CA ARG A 1153 28.16 -17.56 44.46
C ARG A 1153 28.28 -18.87 43.71
N LEU A 1154 29.39 -19.58 43.91
CA LEU A 1154 29.63 -20.91 43.35
C LEU A 1154 29.71 -21.91 44.51
N GLN A 1155 28.70 -22.78 44.62
CA GLN A 1155 28.54 -23.72 45.73
C GLN A 1155 28.48 -25.16 45.22
N TYR A 1156 29.34 -26.04 45.73
CA TYR A 1156 29.39 -27.46 45.35
C TYR A 1156 29.55 -27.67 43.83
N VAL A 1157 30.48 -26.93 43.22
CA VAL A 1157 30.78 -26.98 41.78
C VAL A 1157 32.26 -27.27 41.54
N SER A 1158 32.58 -27.84 40.38
CA SER A 1158 33.96 -27.94 39.91
C SER A 1158 34.36 -26.70 39.12
N LEU A 1159 35.45 -26.03 39.49
CA LEU A 1159 35.94 -24.88 38.72
C LEU A 1159 36.38 -25.25 37.30
N THR A 1160 36.77 -26.50 37.06
CA THR A 1160 37.16 -26.99 35.72
C THR A 1160 35.97 -27.14 34.78
N ASP A 1161 34.74 -27.08 35.30
CA ASP A 1161 33.52 -27.07 34.51
C ASP A 1161 33.11 -25.66 34.08
N PHE A 1162 33.62 -24.60 34.73
CA PHE A 1162 33.21 -23.22 34.46
C PHE A 1162 33.37 -22.86 32.97
N PRO A 1163 32.40 -22.15 32.35
CA PRO A 1163 32.43 -21.81 30.93
C PRO A 1163 33.78 -21.21 30.53
N ARG A 1164 34.31 -21.53 29.34
CA ARG A 1164 35.57 -20.92 28.87
C ARG A 1164 35.36 -19.50 28.36
N TYR A 1165 34.20 -19.26 27.75
CA TYR A 1165 33.79 -17.98 27.19
C TYR A 1165 32.42 -17.61 27.74
N LEU A 1166 32.28 -16.35 28.11
CA LEU A 1166 31.04 -15.69 28.50
C LEU A 1166 31.10 -14.27 27.91
N PRO A 1167 29.97 -13.59 27.73
CA PRO A 1167 29.98 -12.18 27.34
C PRO A 1167 30.77 -11.30 28.33
N ASP A 1168 31.48 -10.30 27.83
CA ASP A 1168 32.39 -9.45 28.63
C ASP A 1168 31.68 -8.75 29.81
N PHE A 1169 30.40 -8.39 29.63
CA PHE A 1169 29.61 -7.76 30.68
C PHE A 1169 29.44 -8.63 31.93
N VAL A 1170 29.51 -9.98 31.80
CA VAL A 1170 29.41 -10.89 32.94
C VAL A 1170 30.65 -10.75 33.81
N TYR A 1171 31.84 -10.82 33.22
CA TYR A 1171 33.10 -10.68 33.97
C TYR A 1171 33.25 -9.29 34.59
N ALA A 1172 32.85 -8.24 33.86
CA ALA A 1172 32.96 -6.87 34.33
C ALA A 1172 32.07 -6.58 35.55
N ARG A 1173 30.92 -7.27 35.66
CA ARG A 1173 29.91 -7.06 36.71
C ARG A 1173 30.18 -7.85 38.00
N VAL A 1174 31.01 -8.89 37.94
CA VAL A 1174 31.49 -9.62 39.12
C VAL A 1174 32.44 -8.73 39.93
N THR A 1175 31.89 -8.12 40.97
CA THR A 1175 32.64 -7.29 41.93
C THR A 1175 32.96 -8.03 43.23
N GLY A 1176 32.38 -9.21 43.44
CA GLY A 1176 32.69 -10.10 44.55
C GLY A 1176 32.54 -11.56 44.16
N LEU A 1177 33.30 -12.45 44.79
CA LEU A 1177 33.26 -13.90 44.56
C LEU A 1177 33.00 -14.63 45.87
N HIS A 1178 32.10 -15.59 45.88
CA HIS A 1178 31.86 -16.46 47.04
C HIS A 1178 31.96 -17.90 46.58
N LEU A 1179 33.06 -18.56 46.93
CA LEU A 1179 33.39 -19.91 46.52
C LEU A 1179 33.26 -20.83 47.73
N GLU A 1180 32.30 -21.75 47.69
CA GLU A 1180 31.99 -22.66 48.78
C GLU A 1180 32.06 -24.11 48.30
N ASN A 1181 32.86 -24.93 48.97
CA ASN A 1181 32.99 -26.36 48.67
C ASN A 1181 33.27 -26.65 47.19
N ILE A 1182 34.18 -25.86 46.60
CA ILE A 1182 34.61 -26.00 45.21
C ILE A 1182 35.57 -27.19 45.05
N SER A 1183 35.47 -27.90 43.92
CA SER A 1183 36.46 -28.90 43.51
C SER A 1183 37.29 -28.41 42.32
N ILE A 1184 38.53 -28.88 42.24
CA ILE A 1184 39.45 -28.61 41.14
C ILE A 1184 40.00 -29.97 40.70
N GLU A 1185 39.24 -30.67 39.86
CA GLU A 1185 39.66 -31.95 39.30
C GLU A 1185 40.25 -31.75 37.89
N PRO A 1186 41.47 -32.24 37.61
CA PRO A 1186 42.01 -32.20 36.26
C PRO A 1186 41.17 -33.07 35.33
N ARG A 1187 40.67 -32.50 34.22
CA ARG A 1187 39.93 -33.25 33.20
C ARG A 1187 40.82 -34.40 32.67
N LEU A 1188 40.48 -35.64 32.99
CA LEU A 1188 41.07 -36.82 32.33
C LEU A 1188 40.42 -36.99 30.96
N TYR A 1189 41.21 -36.79 29.89
CA TYR A 1189 40.76 -37.02 28.52
C TYR A 1189 40.47 -38.52 28.29
N PRO A 1190 39.29 -38.90 27.75
CA PRO A 1190 39.04 -40.27 27.32
C PRO A 1190 39.93 -40.58 26.11
N GLY A 1191 40.93 -41.45 26.28
CA GLY A 1191 41.87 -41.83 25.22
C GLY A 1191 43.35 -41.73 25.61
N ALA A 1192 43.68 -41.13 26.76
CA ALA A 1192 45.02 -41.26 27.33
C ALA A 1192 45.15 -42.67 27.94
N ALA A 1193 45.90 -43.54 27.25
CA ALA A 1193 46.32 -44.82 27.79
C ALA A 1193 46.93 -44.62 29.18
N VAL A 1194 46.64 -45.54 30.10
CA VAL A 1194 47.28 -45.67 31.42
C VAL A 1194 48.77 -45.94 31.19
N ALA A 1195 49.53 -44.87 30.97
CA ALA A 1195 50.97 -44.85 31.09
C ALA A 1195 51.28 -44.44 32.54
N GLN A 1196 52.22 -45.16 33.13
CA GLN A 1196 52.73 -45.00 34.49
C GLN A 1196 52.86 -43.53 34.93
N PRO A 1197 52.71 -43.24 36.24
CA PRO A 1197 52.87 -41.91 36.77
C PRO A 1197 54.30 -41.44 36.50
N VAL A 1198 54.48 -40.68 35.43
CA VAL A 1198 55.64 -39.82 35.33
C VAL A 1198 55.45 -38.79 36.44
N ASP A 1199 56.43 -38.81 37.33
CA ASP A 1199 56.65 -37.87 38.41
C ASP A 1199 56.45 -36.43 37.90
N VAL A 1200 55.24 -35.90 38.09
CA VAL A 1200 54.97 -34.47 38.13
C VAL A 1200 54.38 -34.20 39.50
N ASN A 1201 55.27 -34.27 40.50
CA ASN A 1201 55.13 -33.54 41.75
C ASN A 1201 54.98 -32.03 41.47
N LEU A 1202 53.85 -31.60 40.91
CA LEU A 1202 53.23 -30.38 41.43
C LEU A 1202 52.36 -30.87 42.59
N PRO A 1203 52.63 -30.47 43.84
CA PRO A 1203 51.75 -30.81 44.95
C PRO A 1203 50.32 -30.44 44.55
N ARG A 1204 49.32 -31.27 44.88
CA ARG A 1204 47.89 -30.92 44.71
C ARG A 1204 47.58 -29.49 45.20
N GLN A 1205 48.36 -29.00 46.18
CA GLN A 1205 48.34 -27.61 46.66
C GLN A 1205 48.70 -26.56 45.58
N LEU A 1206 49.70 -26.80 44.73
CA LEU A 1206 50.13 -25.91 43.63
C LEU A 1206 49.18 -25.99 42.42
N THR A 1207 48.62 -27.15 42.09
CA THR A 1207 47.61 -27.29 41.01
C THR A 1207 46.31 -26.59 41.40
N ASN A 1208 45.93 -26.69 42.68
CA ASN A 1208 44.77 -25.98 43.23
C ASN A 1208 45.00 -24.46 43.28
N THR A 1209 46.22 -23.97 43.54
CA THR A 1209 46.50 -22.52 43.41
C THR A 1209 46.54 -22.11 41.94
N PHE A 1210 47.21 -22.83 41.05
CA PHE A 1210 47.32 -22.43 39.64
C PHE A 1210 45.97 -22.33 38.92
N GLU A 1211 45.11 -23.35 39.01
CA GLU A 1211 43.79 -23.37 38.37
C GLU A 1211 42.82 -22.37 39.02
N LEU A 1212 42.84 -22.25 40.36
CA LEU A 1212 42.12 -21.19 41.04
C LEU A 1212 42.61 -19.80 40.58
N GLY A 1213 43.90 -19.64 40.28
CA GLY A 1213 44.48 -18.35 39.90
C GLY A 1213 44.05 -17.93 38.52
N HIS A 1214 44.11 -18.89 37.59
CA HIS A 1214 43.58 -18.70 36.26
C HIS A 1214 42.08 -18.42 36.27
N PHE A 1215 41.33 -19.06 37.19
CA PHE A 1215 39.92 -18.74 37.39
C PHE A 1215 39.71 -17.30 37.92
N LEU A 1216 40.42 -16.90 38.99
CA LEU A 1216 40.28 -15.58 39.60
C LEU A 1216 40.70 -14.44 38.66
N GLN A 1217 41.73 -14.62 37.83
CA GLN A 1217 42.18 -13.61 36.84
C GLN A 1217 41.09 -13.21 35.83
N ARG A 1218 40.05 -14.04 35.65
CA ARG A 1218 38.94 -13.76 34.76
C ARG A 1218 37.99 -12.69 35.30
N PHE A 1219 38.10 -12.32 36.58
CA PHE A 1219 37.24 -11.33 37.24
C PHE A 1219 38.07 -10.15 37.74
N PRO A 1220 38.62 -9.32 36.85
CA PRO A 1220 39.58 -8.26 37.21
C PRO A 1220 38.98 -7.15 38.09
N ASN A 1221 37.65 -7.03 38.14
CA ASN A 1221 36.92 -6.07 38.95
C ASN A 1221 36.50 -6.62 40.33
N ALA A 1222 36.86 -7.86 40.66
CA ALA A 1222 36.54 -8.46 41.95
C ALA A 1222 37.29 -7.75 43.08
N ARG A 1223 36.52 -7.31 44.07
CA ARG A 1223 36.91 -6.49 45.21
C ARG A 1223 36.79 -7.25 46.54
N SER A 1224 35.89 -8.24 46.59
CA SER A 1224 35.76 -9.20 47.69
C SER A 1224 35.88 -10.65 47.21
N LEU A 1225 36.47 -11.51 48.01
CA LEU A 1225 36.56 -12.95 47.75
C LEU A 1225 36.32 -13.72 49.06
N HIS A 1226 35.26 -14.49 49.15
CA HIS A 1226 35.03 -15.40 50.27
C HIS A 1226 35.32 -16.83 49.83
N LEU A 1227 36.19 -17.52 50.56
CA LEU A 1227 36.58 -18.91 50.31
C LEU A 1227 36.19 -19.77 51.51
N ILE A 1228 35.25 -20.69 51.31
CA ILE A 1228 34.77 -21.62 52.32
C ILE A 1228 34.99 -23.05 51.82
N SER A 1229 35.62 -23.88 52.63
CA SER A 1229 35.81 -25.30 52.34
C SER A 1229 35.54 -26.10 53.60
N GLU A 1230 34.73 -27.15 53.49
CA GLU A 1230 34.60 -28.15 54.55
C GLU A 1230 35.92 -28.91 54.73
N THR A 1231 36.33 -29.12 55.99
CA THR A 1231 37.48 -29.97 56.31
C THR A 1231 37.13 -31.42 56.03
N SER A 1232 37.80 -32.02 55.05
CA SER A 1232 37.71 -33.46 54.80
C SER A 1232 38.10 -34.23 56.06
N ALA A 1233 37.21 -35.08 56.58
CA ALA A 1233 37.47 -35.88 57.77
C ALA A 1233 38.69 -36.80 57.54
N GLY A 1234 39.83 -36.50 58.20
CA GLY A 1234 41.01 -37.38 58.22
C GLY A 1234 42.35 -36.78 57.80
N LEU A 1235 42.45 -35.47 57.53
CA LEU A 1235 43.74 -34.80 57.23
C LEU A 1235 44.24 -33.92 58.40
N ASP A 1236 45.56 -33.92 58.60
CA ASP A 1236 46.28 -33.22 59.67
C ASP A 1236 46.10 -31.67 59.56
N PRO A 1237 45.63 -30.97 60.61
CA PRO A 1237 45.32 -29.53 60.56
C PRO A 1237 46.51 -28.61 60.25
N GLN A 1238 47.75 -29.11 60.27
CA GLN A 1238 48.94 -28.35 59.84
C GLN A 1238 49.18 -28.35 58.32
N SER A 1239 48.43 -29.15 57.55
CA SER A 1239 48.39 -29.07 56.09
C SER A 1239 47.31 -28.10 55.59
N SER A 1240 47.11 -26.99 56.31
CA SER A 1240 46.16 -25.95 55.91
C SER A 1240 46.55 -25.36 54.56
N VAL A 1241 45.64 -25.52 53.60
CA VAL A 1241 45.69 -25.19 52.16
C VAL A 1241 45.95 -23.69 51.87
N PHE A 1242 46.21 -22.85 52.89
CA PHE A 1242 46.02 -21.41 52.79
C PHE A 1242 47.15 -20.52 53.34
N LEU A 1243 48.29 -21.06 53.79
CA LEU A 1243 49.36 -20.28 54.46
C LEU A 1243 49.95 -19.11 53.62
N ASN A 1244 49.86 -19.15 52.29
CA ASN A 1244 50.25 -18.05 51.38
C ASN A 1244 49.12 -17.56 50.46
N LEU A 1245 47.90 -18.07 50.65
CA LEU A 1245 46.77 -17.76 49.77
C LEU A 1245 46.44 -16.26 49.75
N PRO A 1246 46.44 -15.52 50.88
CA PRO A 1246 46.17 -14.08 50.84
C PRO A 1246 47.15 -13.28 49.97
N GLN A 1247 48.45 -13.56 50.10
CA GLN A 1247 49.48 -12.86 49.32
C GLN A 1247 49.43 -13.23 47.83
N TRP A 1248 49.09 -14.48 47.53
CA TRP A 1248 48.95 -14.94 46.16
C TRP A 1248 47.65 -14.44 45.51
N VAL A 1249 46.51 -14.43 46.22
CA VAL A 1249 45.25 -13.81 45.74
C VAL A 1249 45.45 -12.32 45.53
N SER A 1250 46.14 -11.61 46.43
CA SER A 1250 46.43 -10.18 46.29
C SER A 1250 47.22 -9.85 45.01
N ASN A 1251 48.07 -10.77 44.53
CA ASN A 1251 48.76 -10.62 43.24
C ASN A 1251 47.84 -10.87 42.03
N MET A 1252 46.83 -11.72 42.17
CA MET A 1252 45.90 -12.09 41.08
C MET A 1252 44.72 -11.12 40.97
N LEU A 1253 44.27 -10.57 42.10
CA LEU A 1253 43.19 -9.60 42.22
C LEU A 1253 43.72 -8.32 42.90
N PRO A 1254 44.43 -7.45 42.17
CA PRO A 1254 45.06 -6.27 42.76
C PRO A 1254 44.05 -5.23 43.30
N GLN A 1255 42.77 -5.34 42.93
CA GLN A 1255 41.68 -4.49 43.45
C GLN A 1255 40.96 -5.06 44.69
N LEU A 1256 41.41 -6.21 45.21
CA LEU A 1256 40.81 -6.86 46.36
C LEU A 1256 41.08 -6.06 47.64
N TYR A 1257 40.03 -5.72 48.39
CA TYR A 1257 40.13 -5.11 49.72
C TYR A 1257 39.50 -5.97 50.83
N GLU A 1258 38.81 -7.06 50.47
CA GLU A 1258 38.17 -8.01 51.39
C GLU A 1258 38.45 -9.46 50.93
N LEU A 1259 39.00 -10.31 51.82
CA LEU A 1259 39.33 -11.72 51.60
C LEU A 1259 38.88 -12.59 52.79
#